data_AF-A0AAF0C797-F1
#
_entry.id   AF-A0AAF0C797-F1
#
_cell.length_a   1.000
_cell.length_b   1.000
_cell.length_c   1.000
_cell.angle_alpha   90.00
_cell.angle_beta   90.00
_cell.angle_gamma   90.00
#
_symmetry.space_group_name_H-M   'P 1'
#
loop_
_entity.id
_entity.type
_entity.pdbx_description
1 polymer ?
#
loop_
_entity_poly.entity_id
_entity_poly.type
_entity_poly.pdbx_seq_one_letter_code
_entity_poly.pdbx_strand_id
1 'polypeptide(L)'
;MRYFLRACLLALPLGLSVNCVANAGSEEQAEFNLTGSIVDEQGRAVSGVKVEVLETRDISDNDGGFELKPAAADTYQLRFSHPGYFPLVQTFSHYELAHNSASLLNDISLVSRAKNRVMLAFGGDVMMGRRYYKPYFGDEVLIRPEHKLADSRAIVEHIKPYMSIADYAAVNLETQVADKTPGERASKSVTFYSQPEILDALTWAGIDYVSLGNNHTYDYKESGLNSTLAFLEQSELGYSGAGINEKAALKAYRQKINNKDFSMLGYVGWEGSAKPTQTANHEHGGAAYGSMANILSSVAGEVEQNRVTLVQYHGSLEYADGPTGVTEQRLKSSLDVGAAIAIAHHPHVSQGLELYNNKLIAYSMGNFIFDQNFSATQHSFILYVWLDDGKFHRAEIVPLYVKGYKPTPATGMHRYTVMKRLKELSEIRNTFIGRSGGHGVITRDNQGYAGMGKRLDSAVEMQPLAFDKNTRVASLYHLPWQQELTAVALPDQDVRYRLGTNLINGSDFESFDTFSSPERGWLFEREHMSVNDFGASGNKSLSLELSGSRPSFFGMQSFRRVYKPSSAMTVTAKFQTSEAVKVNFYWQGRKRSQKLFDAFNKGKKHLIGSVDLAADANWQHVELEFNSPRIGYRSYRVLAELLLPSGEKARINIDDFALIEWQNAYSRSPQPEFFNIQSRQPAYLGLDRLVDVPVMLKFD
;
A
#
# COMPACT_ATOMS: atom_id res chain seq x y z
N MET A 1 -55.84 -6.47 5.92
CA MET A 1 -56.71 -5.29 5.69
C MET A 1 -55.78 -4.06 5.72
N ARG A 2 -55.26 -3.49 4.61
CA ARG A 2 -55.90 -2.55 3.62
C ARG A 2 -56.83 -1.56 4.34
N TYR A 3 -56.59 -0.25 4.39
CA TYR A 3 -56.56 0.81 3.34
C TYR A 3 -55.79 2.06 3.85
N PHE A 4 -54.84 2.68 3.11
CA PHE A 4 -54.89 3.77 2.10
C PHE A 4 -54.96 5.25 2.60
N LEU A 5 -53.87 5.98 2.28
CA LEU A 5 -53.62 7.41 1.96
C LEU A 5 -54.53 8.58 2.45
N ARG A 6 -53.87 9.66 2.90
CA ARG A 6 -54.00 11.02 2.31
C ARG A 6 -52.83 11.96 2.67
N ALA A 7 -52.50 12.80 1.69
CA ALA A 7 -51.39 13.76 1.62
C ALA A 7 -51.66 15.09 2.34
N CYS A 8 -50.59 15.84 2.65
CA CYS A 8 -50.59 17.30 2.71
C CYS A 8 -49.27 17.85 2.15
N LEU A 9 -49.41 18.67 1.09
CA LEU A 9 -48.40 19.53 0.49
C LEU A 9 -48.05 20.70 1.44
N LEU A 10 -46.79 21.14 1.38
CA LEU A 10 -46.42 22.53 1.65
C LEU A 10 -45.38 22.97 0.61
N ALA A 11 -45.68 24.09 -0.03
CA ALA A 11 -45.00 24.69 -1.17
C ALA A 11 -43.92 25.70 -0.74
N LEU A 12 -42.92 25.92 -1.62
CA LEU A 12 -42.24 27.19 -2.00
C LEU A 12 -40.82 26.89 -2.56
N PRO A 13 -40.20 27.73 -3.41
CA PRO A 13 -40.65 28.23 -4.72
C PRO A 13 -39.65 27.90 -5.86
N LEU A 14 -40.13 28.11 -7.10
CA LEU A 14 -39.40 28.03 -8.37
C LEU A 14 -38.30 29.09 -8.53
N GLY A 15 -37.22 28.73 -9.24
CA GLY A 15 -36.47 29.68 -10.07
C GLY A 15 -34.99 29.35 -10.32
N LEU A 16 -34.70 28.56 -11.36
CA LEU A 16 -33.71 28.81 -12.42
C LEU A 16 -33.50 27.54 -13.26
N SER A 17 -34.09 27.53 -14.45
CA SER A 17 -33.90 26.50 -15.47
C SER A 17 -32.50 26.61 -16.07
N VAL A 18 -31.69 25.58 -15.87
CA VAL A 18 -30.54 25.29 -16.74
C VAL A 18 -31.04 24.29 -17.79
N ASN A 19 -31.12 24.74 -19.04
CA ASN A 19 -31.33 23.86 -20.19
C ASN A 19 -30.12 22.93 -20.35
N CYS A 20 -30.20 21.71 -19.79
CA CYS A 20 -29.42 20.59 -20.28
C CYS A 20 -30.16 20.03 -21.51
N VAL A 21 -29.72 20.41 -22.70
CA VAL A 21 -30.00 19.63 -23.90
C VAL A 21 -29.19 18.34 -23.75
N ALA A 22 -29.87 17.27 -23.34
CA ALA A 22 -29.34 15.92 -23.38
C ALA A 22 -29.13 15.54 -24.84
N ASN A 23 -27.90 15.69 -25.32
CA ASN A 23 -27.43 14.98 -26.50
C ASN A 23 -27.03 13.58 -26.02
N ALA A 24 -28.01 12.68 -25.92
CA ALA A 24 -27.77 11.26 -25.74
C ALA A 24 -27.32 10.68 -27.09
N GLY A 25 -26.09 10.98 -27.48
CA GLY A 25 -25.32 10.14 -28.38
C GLY A 25 -24.66 9.07 -27.53
N SER A 26 -25.03 7.81 -27.74
CA SER A 26 -24.25 6.68 -27.24
C SER A 26 -22.91 6.67 -27.96
N GLU A 27 -21.91 7.36 -27.41
CA GLU A 27 -20.53 7.05 -27.75
C GLU A 27 -20.29 5.60 -27.29
N GLU A 28 -20.13 4.68 -28.24
CA GLU A 28 -19.59 3.35 -27.97
C GLU A 28 -18.28 3.55 -27.22
N GLN A 29 -18.26 3.20 -25.92
CA GLN A 29 -17.01 3.20 -25.16
C GLN A 29 -16.04 2.28 -25.88
N ALA A 30 -14.87 2.80 -26.23
CA ALA A 30 -13.86 2.03 -26.94
C ALA A 30 -13.54 0.74 -26.16
N GLU A 31 -13.66 -0.40 -26.84
CA GLU A 31 -13.30 -1.71 -26.27
C GLU A 31 -11.78 -1.78 -26.07
N PHE A 32 -11.35 -2.36 -24.96
CA PHE A 32 -9.93 -2.58 -24.65
C PHE A 32 -9.61 -4.08 -24.66
N ASN A 33 -8.72 -4.51 -25.54
CA ASN A 33 -8.39 -5.93 -25.67
C ASN A 33 -7.42 -6.38 -24.56
N LEU A 34 -7.82 -7.41 -23.82
CA LEU A 34 -7.05 -8.02 -22.74
C LEU A 34 -6.78 -9.48 -23.07
N THR A 35 -5.52 -9.80 -23.33
CA THR A 35 -5.07 -11.18 -23.58
C THR A 35 -4.09 -11.62 -22.51
N GLY A 36 -4.19 -12.87 -22.08
CA GLY A 36 -3.26 -13.44 -21.11
C GLY A 36 -3.26 -14.95 -21.13
N SER A 37 -2.54 -15.55 -20.19
CA SER A 37 -2.44 -17.00 -20.03
C SER A 37 -2.45 -17.41 -18.57
N ILE A 38 -3.02 -18.59 -18.30
CA ILE A 38 -3.20 -19.14 -16.96
C ILE A 38 -2.48 -20.47 -16.87
N VAL A 39 -1.67 -20.61 -15.82
CA VAL A 39 -0.86 -21.80 -15.58
C VAL A 39 -1.08 -22.33 -14.16
N ASP A 40 -0.65 -23.56 -13.91
CA ASP A 40 -0.59 -24.12 -12.57
C ASP A 40 0.73 -23.76 -11.88
N GLU A 41 0.97 -24.35 -10.71
CA GLU A 41 2.18 -24.10 -9.91
C GLU A 41 3.45 -24.71 -10.53
N GLN A 42 3.31 -25.52 -11.59
CA GLN A 42 4.41 -26.11 -12.35
C GLN A 42 4.60 -25.42 -13.72
N GLY A 43 3.85 -24.34 -14.00
CA GLY A 43 3.92 -23.61 -15.26
C GLY A 43 3.20 -24.32 -16.42
N ARG A 44 2.35 -25.31 -16.14
CA ARG A 44 1.56 -26.00 -17.17
C ARG A 44 0.26 -25.23 -17.40
N ALA A 45 -0.15 -25.10 -18.66
CA ALA A 45 -1.40 -24.46 -19.04
C ALA A 45 -2.61 -25.05 -18.30
N VAL A 46 -3.54 -24.17 -17.88
CA VAL A 46 -4.79 -24.56 -17.24
C VAL A 46 -5.96 -24.13 -18.10
N SER A 47 -6.64 -25.11 -18.70
CA SER A 47 -7.85 -24.91 -19.50
C SER A 47 -9.11 -24.82 -18.65
N GLY A 48 -10.15 -24.17 -19.18
CA GLY A 48 -11.48 -24.14 -18.57
C GLY A 48 -11.61 -23.18 -17.39
N VAL A 49 -10.63 -22.28 -17.18
CA VAL A 49 -10.70 -21.27 -16.13
C VAL A 49 -11.60 -20.14 -16.60
N LYS A 50 -12.64 -19.85 -15.81
CA LYS A 50 -13.51 -18.70 -16.06
C LYS A 50 -12.78 -17.43 -15.62
N VAL A 51 -12.60 -16.50 -16.56
CA VAL A 51 -11.99 -15.18 -16.34
C VAL A 51 -13.07 -14.12 -16.49
N GLU A 52 -13.19 -13.23 -15.52
CA GLU A 52 -14.22 -12.18 -15.50
C GLU A 52 -13.60 -10.82 -15.19
N VAL A 53 -14.03 -9.79 -15.92
CA VAL A 53 -13.64 -8.39 -15.68
C VAL A 53 -14.76 -7.47 -16.15
N LEU A 54 -15.16 -6.53 -15.28
CA LEU A 54 -16.36 -5.70 -15.50
C LEU A 54 -17.56 -6.59 -15.86
N GLU A 55 -18.18 -6.37 -17.02
CA GLU A 55 -19.31 -7.16 -17.52
C GLU A 55 -18.88 -8.26 -18.52
N THR A 56 -17.59 -8.36 -18.82
CA THR A 56 -17.04 -9.32 -19.79
C THR A 56 -16.50 -10.57 -19.12
N ARG A 57 -16.56 -11.68 -19.86
CA ARG A 57 -16.16 -13.00 -19.40
C ARG A 57 -15.60 -13.83 -20.55
N ASP A 58 -14.64 -14.67 -20.21
CA ASP A 58 -14.04 -15.64 -21.12
C ASP A 58 -13.69 -16.93 -20.36
N ILE A 59 -13.34 -17.98 -21.09
CA ILE A 59 -12.91 -19.27 -20.55
C ILE A 59 -11.58 -19.64 -21.20
N SER A 60 -10.58 -19.96 -20.37
CA SER A 60 -9.26 -20.30 -20.91
C SER A 60 -9.28 -21.53 -21.81
N ASP A 61 -8.53 -21.45 -22.91
CA ASP A 61 -8.37 -22.53 -23.89
C ASP A 61 -7.43 -23.65 -23.42
N ASN A 62 -7.10 -24.60 -24.30
CA ASN A 62 -6.22 -25.73 -23.98
C ASN A 62 -4.76 -25.31 -23.68
N ASP A 63 -4.34 -24.16 -24.18
CA ASP A 63 -3.02 -23.57 -23.93
C ASP A 63 -3.06 -22.60 -22.74
N GLY A 64 -4.20 -22.50 -22.06
CA GLY A 64 -4.43 -21.63 -20.91
C GLY A 64 -4.67 -20.16 -21.30
N GLY A 65 -4.76 -19.86 -22.59
CA GLY A 65 -4.98 -18.51 -23.11
C GLY A 65 -6.40 -18.01 -22.89
N PHE A 66 -6.57 -16.70 -22.69
CA PHE A 66 -7.87 -16.02 -22.66
C PHE A 66 -7.81 -14.69 -23.41
N GLU A 67 -8.95 -14.23 -23.94
CA GLU A 67 -9.14 -12.94 -24.60
C GLU A 67 -10.45 -12.28 -24.13
N LEU A 68 -10.36 -11.08 -23.58
CA LEU A 68 -11.48 -10.28 -23.09
C LEU A 68 -11.48 -8.91 -23.77
N LYS A 69 -12.67 -8.35 -24.04
CA LYS A 69 -12.84 -7.01 -24.61
C LYS A 69 -13.76 -6.14 -23.74
N PRO A 70 -13.36 -5.83 -22.50
CA PRO A 70 -14.12 -4.90 -21.66
C PRO A 70 -14.18 -3.49 -22.26
N ALA A 71 -15.19 -2.73 -21.83
CA ALA A 71 -15.17 -1.28 -22.00
C ALA A 71 -13.93 -0.68 -21.31
N ALA A 72 -13.34 0.36 -21.91
CA ALA A 72 -12.23 1.07 -21.31
C ALA A 72 -12.62 1.67 -19.94
N ALA A 73 -11.82 1.38 -18.92
CA ALA A 73 -11.96 1.87 -17.56
C ALA A 73 -10.59 2.16 -16.94
N ASP A 74 -10.52 3.00 -15.90
CA ASP A 74 -9.25 3.34 -15.22
C ASP A 74 -8.61 2.12 -14.54
N THR A 75 -9.43 1.17 -14.08
CA THR A 75 -8.96 -0.05 -13.40
C THR A 75 -9.72 -1.29 -13.85
N TYR A 76 -9.01 -2.42 -13.88
CA TYR A 76 -9.52 -3.73 -14.28
C TYR A 76 -9.28 -4.71 -13.13
N GLN A 77 -10.35 -5.17 -12.49
CA GLN A 77 -10.29 -6.24 -11.49
C GLN A 77 -10.68 -7.56 -12.12
N LEU A 78 -9.67 -8.37 -12.47
CA LEU A 78 -9.85 -9.69 -13.06
C LEU A 78 -10.11 -10.72 -11.95
N ARG A 79 -11.09 -11.59 -12.18
CA ARG A 79 -11.45 -12.71 -11.30
C ARG A 79 -11.25 -14.02 -12.05
N PHE A 80 -10.55 -14.95 -11.43
CA PHE A 80 -10.24 -16.27 -11.98
C PHE A 80 -10.92 -17.33 -11.14
N SER A 81 -11.69 -18.23 -11.77
CA SER A 81 -12.36 -19.32 -11.05
C SER A 81 -12.35 -20.63 -11.84
N HIS A 82 -12.05 -21.71 -11.15
CA HIS A 82 -12.07 -23.07 -11.69
C HIS A 82 -12.35 -24.07 -10.54
N PRO A 83 -13.18 -25.11 -10.73
CA PRO A 83 -13.53 -26.05 -9.66
C PRO A 83 -12.33 -26.74 -9.00
N GLY A 84 -11.28 -27.02 -9.78
CA GLY A 84 -10.04 -27.65 -9.34
C GLY A 84 -8.98 -26.72 -8.74
N TYR A 85 -9.18 -25.39 -8.74
CA TYR A 85 -8.21 -24.41 -8.23
C TYR A 85 -8.85 -23.47 -7.21
N PHE A 86 -8.01 -22.82 -6.40
CA PHE A 86 -8.47 -21.71 -5.57
C PHE A 86 -8.79 -20.50 -6.45
N PRO A 87 -9.88 -19.77 -6.15
CA PRO A 87 -10.17 -18.52 -6.85
C PRO A 87 -9.06 -17.50 -6.62
N LEU A 88 -8.87 -16.61 -7.60
CA LEU A 88 -7.88 -15.54 -7.54
C LEU A 88 -8.49 -14.23 -8.05
N VAL A 89 -8.08 -13.11 -7.46
CA VAL A 89 -8.44 -11.76 -7.91
C VAL A 89 -7.15 -10.98 -8.12
N GLN A 90 -7.01 -10.29 -9.25
CA GLN A 90 -5.92 -9.34 -9.49
C GLN A 90 -6.49 -8.05 -10.05
N THR A 91 -5.97 -6.90 -9.61
CA THR A 91 -6.36 -5.59 -10.15
C THR A 91 -5.18 -4.93 -10.84
N PHE A 92 -5.44 -4.28 -11.98
CA PHE A 92 -4.47 -3.50 -12.76
C PHE A 92 -5.07 -2.14 -13.14
N SER A 93 -4.23 -1.12 -13.34
CA SER A 93 -4.68 0.11 -13.97
C SER A 93 -4.71 -0.03 -15.49
N HIS A 94 -5.47 0.83 -16.17
CA HIS A 94 -5.43 0.92 -17.62
C HIS A 94 -4.02 1.21 -18.13
N TYR A 95 -3.32 2.15 -17.48
CA TYR A 95 -1.96 2.52 -17.82
C TYR A 95 -1.01 1.31 -17.83
N GLU A 96 -1.08 0.45 -16.82
CA GLU A 96 -0.27 -0.78 -16.74
C GLU A 96 -0.53 -1.72 -17.93
N LEU A 97 -1.81 -1.96 -18.24
CA LEU A 97 -2.18 -2.92 -19.28
C LEU A 97 -1.96 -2.36 -20.69
N ALA A 98 -2.18 -1.06 -20.91
CA ALA A 98 -1.97 -0.43 -22.21
C ALA A 98 -0.49 -0.45 -22.62
N HIS A 99 0.43 -0.36 -21.66
CA HIS A 99 1.87 -0.34 -21.93
C HIS A 99 2.54 -1.70 -21.76
N ASN A 100 2.00 -2.61 -20.93
CA ASN A 100 2.68 -3.84 -20.53
C ASN A 100 1.75 -5.07 -20.35
N SER A 101 0.56 -5.11 -20.97
CA SER A 101 -0.40 -6.23 -20.80
C SER A 101 0.22 -7.61 -21.04
N ALA A 102 0.98 -7.79 -22.13
CA ALA A 102 1.63 -9.05 -22.46
C ALA A 102 2.64 -9.52 -21.39
N SER A 103 3.26 -8.60 -20.64
CA SER A 103 4.15 -8.97 -19.53
C SER A 103 3.38 -9.28 -18.25
N LEU A 104 2.25 -8.63 -18.02
CA LEU A 104 1.51 -8.67 -16.75
C LEU A 104 0.40 -9.72 -16.68
N LEU A 105 -0.18 -10.11 -17.83
CA LEU A 105 -1.29 -11.07 -17.87
C LEU A 105 -0.88 -12.46 -18.35
N ASN A 106 0.39 -12.65 -18.70
CA ASN A 106 0.92 -13.97 -19.03
C ASN A 106 1.38 -14.71 -17.77
N ASP A 107 1.14 -16.02 -17.77
CA ASP A 107 1.51 -16.96 -16.70
C ASP A 107 0.91 -16.59 -15.33
N ILE A 108 -0.38 -16.24 -15.28
CA ILE A 108 -1.11 -16.12 -14.01
C ILE A 108 -1.21 -17.52 -13.39
N SER A 109 -0.50 -17.74 -12.28
CA SER A 109 -0.37 -19.07 -11.68
C SER A 109 -1.44 -19.32 -10.61
N LEU A 110 -2.29 -20.33 -10.83
CA LEU A 110 -3.32 -20.77 -9.89
C LEU A 110 -2.85 -21.93 -9.00
N VAL A 111 -3.36 -21.95 -7.76
CA VAL A 111 -3.07 -23.00 -6.77
C VAL A 111 -4.13 -24.10 -6.85
N SER A 112 -3.72 -25.34 -7.10
CA SER A 112 -4.67 -26.46 -7.18
C SER A 112 -5.31 -26.74 -5.83
N ARG A 113 -6.59 -27.11 -5.82
CA ARG A 113 -7.23 -27.64 -4.62
C ARG A 113 -6.67 -29.03 -4.32
N ALA A 114 -6.41 -29.28 -3.04
CA ALA A 114 -5.99 -30.57 -2.54
C ALA A 114 -6.74 -30.89 -1.24
N LYS A 115 -6.74 -32.16 -0.84
CA LYS A 115 -7.37 -32.60 0.40
C LYS A 115 -6.76 -31.85 1.58
N ASN A 116 -7.60 -31.25 2.42
CA ASN A 116 -7.21 -30.45 3.60
C ASN A 116 -6.29 -29.26 3.31
N ARG A 117 -6.09 -28.86 2.04
CA ARG A 117 -5.42 -27.60 1.71
C ARG A 117 -6.34 -26.46 2.10
N VAL A 118 -5.81 -25.48 2.82
CA VAL A 118 -6.53 -24.24 3.16
C VAL A 118 -5.81 -23.04 2.60
N MET A 119 -6.56 -22.01 2.22
CA MET A 119 -6.06 -20.68 1.91
C MET A 119 -6.38 -19.73 3.07
N LEU A 120 -5.34 -19.24 3.75
CA LEU A 120 -5.45 -18.22 4.78
C LEU A 120 -5.13 -16.85 4.17
N ALA A 121 -5.84 -15.78 4.56
CA ALA A 121 -5.53 -14.41 4.19
C ALA A 121 -5.17 -13.56 5.41
N PHE A 122 -4.12 -12.74 5.29
CA PHE A 122 -3.71 -11.82 6.35
C PHE A 122 -3.69 -10.39 5.84
N GLY A 123 -4.25 -9.46 6.62
CA GLY A 123 -4.07 -8.02 6.51
C GLY A 123 -3.34 -7.45 7.73
N GLY A 124 -2.73 -6.28 7.57
CA GLY A 124 -1.94 -5.61 8.60
C GLY A 124 -2.75 -4.91 9.69
N ASP A 125 -2.24 -3.76 10.15
CA ASP A 125 -2.80 -3.00 11.28
C ASP A 125 -4.11 -2.27 10.92
N VAL A 126 -5.12 -2.39 11.79
CA VAL A 126 -6.49 -1.86 11.59
C VAL A 126 -6.95 -0.96 12.74
N MET A 127 -7.37 0.27 12.39
CA MET A 127 -7.99 1.25 13.28
C MET A 127 -8.88 2.22 12.47
N MET A 128 -10.16 2.36 12.84
CA MET A 128 -11.14 3.27 12.19
C MET A 128 -11.62 4.38 13.14
N GLY A 129 -10.69 5.06 13.79
CA GLY A 129 -10.96 6.15 14.75
C GLY A 129 -10.30 7.47 14.34
N ARG A 130 -10.43 8.52 15.16
CA ARG A 130 -9.75 9.82 14.93
C ARG A 130 -10.06 10.48 13.58
N ARG A 131 -9.12 10.47 12.63
CA ARG A 131 -9.18 11.27 11.39
C ARG A 131 -10.16 10.73 10.36
N TYR A 132 -10.71 9.54 10.57
CA TYR A 132 -11.89 9.07 9.84
C TYR A 132 -13.12 9.94 10.14
N TYR A 133 -13.26 10.42 11.38
CA TYR A 133 -14.34 11.32 11.81
C TYR A 133 -13.95 12.81 11.79
N LYS A 134 -12.68 13.11 12.05
CA LYS A 134 -12.14 14.48 12.19
C LYS A 134 -10.83 14.63 11.41
N PRO A 135 -10.90 14.70 10.06
CA PRO A 135 -9.73 14.84 9.21
C PRO A 135 -8.99 16.16 9.44
N TYR A 136 -7.79 16.26 8.89
CA TYR A 136 -7.04 17.51 8.84
C TYR A 136 -7.37 18.27 7.56
N PHE A 137 -6.93 19.53 7.49
CA PHE A 137 -6.88 20.33 6.24
C PHE A 137 -8.19 20.51 5.48
N GLY A 138 -9.35 20.25 6.12
CA GLY A 138 -10.63 20.25 5.43
C GLY A 138 -10.81 19.06 4.48
N ASP A 139 -10.01 17.99 4.63
CA ASP A 139 -10.23 16.76 3.88
C ASP A 139 -11.61 16.17 4.20
N GLU A 140 -12.10 15.31 3.32
CA GLU A 140 -13.39 14.65 3.45
C GLU A 140 -13.49 13.82 4.75
N VAL A 141 -14.65 13.88 5.41
CA VAL A 141 -14.99 13.01 6.54
C VAL A 141 -15.38 11.64 5.99
N LEU A 142 -14.63 10.60 6.36
CA LEU A 142 -14.85 9.24 5.83
C LEU A 142 -15.93 8.47 6.57
N ILE A 143 -16.13 8.74 7.86
CA ILE A 143 -17.17 8.10 8.66
C ILE A 143 -18.03 9.18 9.31
N ARG A 144 -19.26 9.32 8.82
CA ARG A 144 -20.22 10.28 9.31
C ARG A 144 -21.04 9.67 10.45
N PRO A 145 -21.35 10.43 11.53
CA PRO A 145 -22.10 9.92 12.68
C PRO A 145 -23.45 9.28 12.35
N GLU A 146 -24.12 9.74 11.30
CA GLU A 146 -25.42 9.28 10.82
C GLU A 146 -25.34 8.08 9.86
N HIS A 147 -24.15 7.75 9.35
CA HIS A 147 -23.91 6.70 8.35
C HIS A 147 -22.80 5.71 8.74
N LYS A 148 -22.47 5.60 10.04
CA LYS A 148 -21.30 4.87 10.54
C LYS A 148 -21.05 3.51 9.88
N LEU A 149 -22.07 2.66 9.79
CA LEU A 149 -21.91 1.32 9.21
C LEU A 149 -21.68 1.34 7.69
N ALA A 150 -22.47 2.12 6.95
CA ALA A 150 -22.34 2.22 5.51
C ALA A 150 -20.95 2.79 5.13
N ASP A 151 -20.54 3.84 5.83
CA ASP A 151 -19.24 4.48 5.65
C ASP A 151 -18.07 3.56 6.08
N SER A 152 -18.22 2.80 7.17
CA SER A 152 -17.20 1.81 7.58
C SER A 152 -17.05 0.69 6.56
N ARG A 153 -18.16 0.23 5.94
CA ARG A 153 -18.12 -0.74 4.83
C ARG A 153 -17.45 -0.15 3.59
N ALA A 154 -17.71 1.11 3.27
CA ALA A 154 -17.05 1.79 2.16
C ALA A 154 -15.52 1.86 2.34
N ILE A 155 -15.00 1.88 3.59
CA ILE A 155 -13.55 1.84 3.82
C ILE A 155 -12.94 0.51 3.35
N VAL A 156 -13.65 -0.60 3.46
CA VAL A 156 -13.14 -1.96 3.20
C VAL A 156 -13.65 -2.58 1.90
N GLU A 157 -14.46 -1.86 1.13
CA GLU A 157 -15.11 -2.38 -0.08
C GLU A 157 -14.14 -2.89 -1.14
N HIS A 158 -12.99 -2.25 -1.29
CA HIS A 158 -12.00 -2.61 -2.30
C HIS A 158 -11.16 -3.83 -1.93
N ILE A 159 -11.05 -4.16 -0.64
CA ILE A 159 -10.36 -5.38 -0.19
C ILE A 159 -11.31 -6.56 0.02
N LYS A 160 -12.62 -6.34 0.08
CA LYS A 160 -13.60 -7.43 0.21
C LYS A 160 -13.42 -8.54 -0.85
N PRO A 161 -13.27 -8.24 -2.15
CA PRO A 161 -13.03 -9.26 -3.18
C PRO A 161 -11.82 -10.18 -2.91
N TYR A 162 -10.84 -9.68 -2.14
CA TYR A 162 -9.59 -10.36 -1.84
C TYR A 162 -9.67 -11.15 -0.54
N MET A 163 -10.30 -10.60 0.50
CA MET A 163 -10.41 -11.30 1.79
C MET A 163 -11.46 -12.40 1.73
N SER A 164 -12.60 -12.15 1.06
CA SER A 164 -13.75 -13.07 1.01
C SER A 164 -13.51 -14.36 0.22
N ILE A 165 -12.40 -14.48 -0.52
CA ILE A 165 -12.09 -15.70 -1.27
C ILE A 165 -11.30 -16.73 -0.43
N ALA A 166 -10.75 -16.31 0.72
CA ALA A 166 -10.00 -17.17 1.62
C ALA A 166 -10.93 -18.12 2.39
N ASP A 167 -10.38 -19.27 2.81
CA ASP A 167 -11.08 -20.15 3.74
C ASP A 167 -11.12 -19.56 5.16
N TYR A 168 -10.15 -18.69 5.48
CA TYR A 168 -10.10 -17.94 6.73
C TYR A 168 -9.21 -16.70 6.62
N ALA A 169 -9.68 -15.56 7.12
CA ALA A 169 -9.03 -14.27 7.00
C ALA A 169 -8.78 -13.59 8.35
N ALA A 170 -7.61 -12.98 8.52
CA ALA A 170 -7.16 -12.40 9.78
C ALA A 170 -6.52 -11.01 9.63
N VAL A 171 -6.72 -10.14 10.62
CA VAL A 171 -6.05 -8.83 10.75
C VAL A 171 -5.61 -8.53 12.18
N ASN A 172 -4.78 -7.51 12.39
CA ASN A 172 -4.49 -6.98 13.73
C ASN A 172 -5.41 -5.80 14.05
N LEU A 173 -6.29 -5.95 15.05
CA LEU A 173 -7.19 -4.89 15.50
C LEU A 173 -6.46 -4.00 16.53
N GLU A 174 -5.75 -2.99 16.03
CA GLU A 174 -4.91 -2.08 16.81
C GLU A 174 -5.71 -0.91 17.40
N THR A 175 -6.88 -1.22 17.95
CA THR A 175 -7.81 -0.24 18.52
C THR A 175 -8.69 -0.91 19.56
N GLN A 176 -9.04 -0.18 20.62
CA GLN A 176 -10.19 -0.56 21.44
C GLN A 176 -11.50 -0.27 20.69
N VAL A 177 -12.58 -0.94 21.07
CA VAL A 177 -13.91 -0.78 20.47
C VAL A 177 -14.89 -0.29 21.53
N ALA A 178 -15.54 0.85 21.26
CA ALA A 178 -16.52 1.45 22.15
C ALA A 178 -17.50 2.37 21.43
N ASP A 179 -18.77 2.35 21.84
CA ASP A 179 -19.86 3.20 21.35
C ASP A 179 -19.70 4.68 21.74
N LYS A 180 -19.05 4.92 22.88
CA LYS A 180 -18.67 6.25 23.38
C LYS A 180 -17.22 6.27 23.81
N THR A 181 -16.68 7.46 24.06
CA THR A 181 -15.34 7.60 24.62
C THR A 181 -15.26 6.78 25.91
N PRO A 182 -14.34 5.81 26.01
CA PRO A 182 -14.18 5.03 27.23
C PRO A 182 -13.65 5.91 28.38
N GLY A 183 -13.57 5.34 29.58
CA GLY A 183 -13.23 6.04 30.82
C GLY A 183 -11.76 6.47 30.90
N GLU A 184 -11.02 5.92 31.86
CA GLU A 184 -9.67 6.41 32.16
C GLU A 184 -8.70 6.13 31.00
N ARG A 185 -8.10 7.19 30.47
CA ARG A 185 -7.08 7.12 29.42
C ARG A 185 -5.71 6.78 30.00
N ALA A 186 -4.98 5.85 29.37
CA ALA A 186 -3.60 5.55 29.70
C ALA A 186 -2.66 6.75 29.43
N SER A 187 -1.62 6.89 30.26
CA SER A 187 -0.60 7.94 30.12
C SER A 187 0.36 7.61 28.97
N LYS A 188 -0.10 7.79 27.72
CA LYS A 188 0.69 7.65 26.49
C LYS A 188 0.33 8.74 25.48
N SER A 189 1.24 8.98 24.54
CA SER A 189 1.13 10.06 23.55
C SER A 189 -0.10 9.93 22.64
N VAL A 190 -0.51 8.71 22.34
CA VAL A 190 -1.61 8.41 21.41
C VAL A 190 -2.45 7.26 21.97
N THR A 191 -3.78 7.46 22.01
CA THR A 191 -4.74 6.41 22.34
C THR A 191 -5.79 6.29 21.23
N PHE A 192 -6.29 5.07 21.02
CA PHE A 192 -7.24 4.70 19.99
C PHE A 192 -8.48 4.06 20.60
N TYR A 193 -9.62 4.48 20.07
CA TYR A 193 -10.82 3.66 20.07
C TYR A 193 -11.54 3.89 18.74
N SER A 194 -12.21 2.85 18.27
CA SER A 194 -13.07 2.85 17.08
C SER A 194 -14.50 2.54 17.52
N GLN A 195 -15.47 2.98 16.73
CA GLN A 195 -16.88 2.66 16.98
C GLN A 195 -17.19 1.21 16.59
N PRO A 196 -18.21 0.57 17.19
CA PRO A 196 -18.49 -0.87 17.01
C PRO A 196 -18.71 -1.30 15.55
N GLU A 197 -19.17 -0.40 14.69
CA GLU A 197 -19.42 -0.67 13.26
C GLU A 197 -18.16 -1.11 12.49
N ILE A 198 -16.95 -0.88 13.05
CA ILE A 198 -15.72 -1.47 12.52
C ILE A 198 -15.81 -3.00 12.47
N LEU A 199 -16.37 -3.65 13.49
CA LEU A 199 -16.44 -5.11 13.57
C LEU A 199 -17.33 -5.66 12.45
N ASP A 200 -18.52 -5.07 12.29
CA ASP A 200 -19.46 -5.43 11.22
C ASP A 200 -18.89 -5.18 9.81
N ALA A 201 -18.11 -4.10 9.64
CA ALA A 201 -17.44 -3.80 8.38
C ALA A 201 -16.36 -4.84 8.06
N LEU A 202 -15.55 -5.23 9.05
CA LEU A 202 -14.53 -6.28 8.88
C LEU A 202 -15.17 -7.63 8.53
N THR A 203 -16.23 -8.04 9.25
CA THR A 203 -17.00 -9.25 8.92
C THR A 203 -17.58 -9.17 7.50
N TRP A 204 -18.18 -8.04 7.11
CA TRP A 204 -18.73 -7.86 5.75
C TRP A 204 -17.66 -7.93 4.65
N ALA A 205 -16.42 -7.53 4.96
CA ALA A 205 -15.29 -7.66 4.05
C ALA A 205 -14.79 -9.11 3.90
N GLY A 206 -15.27 -10.04 4.74
CA GLY A 206 -14.82 -11.43 4.77
C GLY A 206 -13.59 -11.62 5.66
N ILE A 207 -13.47 -10.88 6.76
CA ILE A 207 -12.50 -11.14 7.82
C ILE A 207 -13.18 -12.00 8.89
N ASP A 208 -12.50 -13.05 9.33
CA ASP A 208 -13.03 -14.02 10.29
C ASP A 208 -12.39 -13.89 11.68
N TYR A 209 -11.19 -13.29 11.77
CA TYR A 209 -10.42 -13.23 13.00
C TYR A 209 -9.67 -11.91 13.18
N VAL A 210 -9.58 -11.45 14.44
CA VAL A 210 -8.76 -10.32 14.84
C VAL A 210 -7.77 -10.66 15.95
N SER A 211 -6.52 -10.23 15.80
CA SER A 211 -5.55 -10.24 16.92
C SER A 211 -5.72 -8.98 17.76
N LEU A 212 -5.76 -9.15 19.09
CA LEU A 212 -5.74 -8.07 20.08
C LEU A 212 -4.40 -8.01 20.84
N GLY A 213 -3.41 -8.81 20.43
CA GLY A 213 -2.10 -8.81 21.07
C GLY A 213 -1.27 -7.61 20.65
N ASN A 214 -1.69 -6.38 20.92
CA ASN A 214 -0.99 -5.16 20.51
C ASN A 214 -0.90 -4.12 21.64
N ASN A 215 -0.15 -3.05 21.39
CA ASN A 215 0.13 -1.97 22.33
C ASN A 215 -1.04 -0.98 22.48
N HIS A 216 -2.16 -1.17 21.77
CA HIS A 216 -3.34 -0.30 21.86
C HIS A 216 -4.54 -0.96 22.55
N THR A 217 -4.42 -2.23 22.92
CA THR A 217 -5.41 -3.04 23.64
C THR A 217 -5.82 -2.50 25.01
N TYR A 218 -4.99 -1.66 25.64
CA TYR A 218 -5.22 -1.12 26.99
C TYR A 218 -5.17 0.41 27.05
N ASP A 219 -5.49 1.08 25.95
CA ASP A 219 -5.42 2.53 25.80
C ASP A 219 -6.36 3.31 26.74
N TYR A 220 -7.53 2.76 27.05
CA TYR A 220 -8.47 3.26 28.04
C TYR A 220 -8.69 2.28 29.20
N LYS A 221 -7.60 1.56 29.53
CA LYS A 221 -7.52 0.61 30.64
C LYS A 221 -8.71 -0.36 30.68
N GLU A 222 -9.19 -0.71 31.87
CA GLU A 222 -10.28 -1.67 32.09
C GLU A 222 -11.55 -1.31 31.33
N SER A 223 -11.93 -0.03 31.31
CA SER A 223 -13.17 0.40 30.65
C SER A 223 -13.15 0.15 29.14
N GLY A 224 -12.03 0.47 28.48
CA GLY A 224 -11.88 0.21 27.05
C GLY A 224 -11.68 -1.26 26.74
N LEU A 225 -10.94 -2.00 27.58
CA LEU A 225 -10.73 -3.43 27.40
C LEU A 225 -12.05 -4.20 27.52
N ASN A 226 -12.81 -3.97 28.59
CA ASN A 226 -14.08 -4.65 28.84
C ASN A 226 -15.10 -4.32 27.74
N SER A 227 -15.16 -3.06 27.29
CA SER A 227 -15.98 -2.66 26.14
C SER A 227 -15.59 -3.45 24.89
N THR A 228 -14.29 -3.52 24.59
CA THR A 228 -13.78 -4.23 23.40
C THR A 228 -14.14 -5.71 23.42
N LEU A 229 -13.89 -6.39 24.55
CA LEU A 229 -14.22 -7.81 24.71
C LEU A 229 -15.73 -8.05 24.59
N ALA A 230 -16.56 -7.21 25.21
CA ALA A 230 -18.02 -7.34 25.15
C ALA A 230 -18.59 -7.17 23.73
N PHE A 231 -18.04 -6.24 22.93
CA PHE A 231 -18.44 -6.08 21.53
C PHE A 231 -17.95 -7.25 20.66
N LEU A 232 -16.75 -7.76 20.89
CA LEU A 232 -16.23 -8.90 20.14
C LEU A 232 -16.98 -10.20 20.45
N GLU A 233 -17.37 -10.42 21.71
CA GLU A 233 -18.23 -11.55 22.11
C GLU A 233 -19.60 -11.55 21.42
N GLN A 234 -20.08 -10.38 20.98
CA GLN A 234 -21.33 -10.22 20.24
C GLN A 234 -21.15 -10.21 18.71
N SER A 235 -19.90 -10.20 18.24
CA SER A 235 -19.56 -10.19 16.82
C SER A 235 -19.33 -11.60 16.28
N GLU A 236 -19.27 -11.74 14.96
CA GLU A 236 -18.91 -13.01 14.29
C GLU A 236 -17.39 -13.25 14.25
N LEU A 237 -16.58 -12.28 14.70
CA LEU A 237 -15.13 -12.36 14.64
C LEU A 237 -14.55 -13.21 15.77
N GLY A 238 -13.73 -14.19 15.40
CA GLY A 238 -12.82 -14.83 16.34
C GLY A 238 -11.77 -13.84 16.85
N TYR A 239 -11.32 -13.99 18.09
CA TYR A 239 -10.28 -13.12 18.63
C TYR A 239 -9.39 -13.82 19.66
N SER A 240 -8.12 -13.39 19.74
CA SER A 240 -7.20 -13.77 20.82
C SER A 240 -6.18 -12.67 21.11
N GLY A 241 -5.36 -12.86 22.15
CA GLY A 241 -4.25 -11.97 22.49
C GLY A 241 -4.62 -10.85 23.46
N ALA A 242 -5.81 -10.90 24.08
CA ALA A 242 -6.19 -10.01 25.18
C ALA A 242 -7.15 -10.72 26.13
N GLY A 243 -7.18 -10.27 27.39
CA GLY A 243 -8.10 -10.83 28.39
C GLY A 243 -8.08 -10.08 29.70
N ILE A 244 -9.04 -10.39 30.57
CA ILE A 244 -9.19 -9.77 31.90
C ILE A 244 -8.06 -10.12 32.89
N ASN A 245 -7.20 -11.06 32.55
CA ASN A 245 -5.98 -11.45 33.27
C ASN A 245 -5.04 -12.20 32.31
N GLU A 246 -3.83 -12.50 32.77
CA GLU A 246 -2.79 -13.15 31.95
C GLU A 246 -3.24 -14.49 31.35
N LYS A 247 -3.90 -15.34 32.14
CA LYS A 247 -4.39 -16.65 31.66
C LYS A 247 -5.42 -16.51 30.55
N ALA A 248 -6.35 -15.56 30.67
CA ALA A 248 -7.34 -15.28 29.64
C ALA A 248 -6.68 -14.70 28.39
N ALA A 249 -5.72 -13.79 28.55
CA ALA A 249 -5.02 -13.16 27.42
C ALA A 249 -4.22 -14.16 26.59
N LEU A 250 -3.57 -15.14 27.23
CA LEU A 250 -2.77 -16.18 26.56
C LEU A 250 -3.61 -17.32 25.97
N LYS A 251 -4.94 -17.30 26.11
CA LYS A 251 -5.81 -18.35 25.57
C LYS A 251 -5.88 -18.23 24.04
N ALA A 252 -5.61 -19.33 23.35
CA ALA A 252 -5.80 -19.41 21.90
C ALA A 252 -7.28 -19.32 21.53
N TYR A 253 -7.57 -18.65 20.41
CA TYR A 253 -8.82 -18.88 19.69
C TYR A 253 -8.67 -20.16 18.87
N ARG A 254 -9.68 -21.03 18.92
CA ARG A 254 -9.63 -22.36 18.28
C ARG A 254 -10.77 -22.46 17.29
N GLN A 255 -10.46 -22.87 16.06
CA GLN A 255 -11.42 -22.99 14.97
C GLN A 255 -11.13 -24.21 14.12
N LYS A 256 -12.17 -24.84 13.58
CA LYS A 256 -12.01 -25.90 12.58
C LYS A 256 -12.14 -25.31 11.18
N ILE A 257 -11.09 -25.42 10.37
CA ILE A 257 -11.03 -24.90 8.99
C ILE A 257 -10.71 -26.09 8.07
N ASN A 258 -11.56 -26.33 7.06
CA ASN A 258 -11.45 -27.48 6.13
C ASN A 258 -11.07 -28.81 6.82
N ASN A 259 -11.83 -29.18 7.86
CA ASN A 259 -11.64 -30.40 8.66
C ASN A 259 -10.33 -30.49 9.48
N LYS A 260 -9.61 -29.38 9.66
CA LYS A 260 -8.43 -29.30 10.52
C LYS A 260 -8.65 -28.35 11.68
N ASP A 261 -8.13 -28.73 12.83
CA ASP A 261 -8.17 -27.94 14.05
C ASP A 261 -7.03 -26.91 14.03
N PHE A 262 -7.39 -25.62 14.03
CA PHE A 262 -6.46 -24.50 14.10
C PHE A 262 -6.50 -23.83 15.48
N SER A 263 -5.37 -23.25 15.87
CA SER A 263 -5.24 -22.36 17.03
C SER A 263 -4.58 -21.05 16.62
N MET A 264 -5.18 -19.93 16.98
CA MET A 264 -4.66 -18.59 16.72
C MET A 264 -4.24 -17.97 18.04
N LEU A 265 -3.00 -17.50 18.10
CA LEU A 265 -2.39 -16.86 19.27
C LEU A 265 -1.90 -15.46 18.89
N GLY A 266 -2.30 -14.44 19.64
CA GLY A 266 -1.86 -13.06 19.49
C GLY A 266 -0.99 -12.61 20.67
N TYR A 267 0.08 -11.84 20.42
CA TYR A 267 0.95 -11.31 21.47
C TYR A 267 1.45 -9.91 21.20
N VAL A 268 1.54 -9.08 22.25
CA VAL A 268 2.27 -7.82 22.19
C VAL A 268 3.73 -8.03 22.58
N GLY A 269 4.63 -7.54 21.74
CA GLY A 269 6.06 -7.49 21.96
C GLY A 269 6.49 -6.25 22.73
N TRP A 270 7.40 -6.43 23.67
CA TRP A 270 8.13 -5.32 24.30
C TRP A 270 9.63 -5.63 24.34
N GLU A 271 10.46 -4.60 24.15
CA GLU A 271 11.92 -4.68 24.22
C GLU A 271 12.43 -4.14 25.56
N GLY A 272 13.50 -4.76 26.08
CA GLY A 272 14.16 -4.34 27.31
C GLY A 272 13.55 -4.87 28.61
N SER A 273 13.97 -4.31 29.74
CA SER A 273 13.58 -4.73 31.10
C SER A 273 12.31 -4.04 31.62
N ALA A 274 11.69 -3.17 30.82
CA ALA A 274 10.49 -2.46 31.21
C ALA A 274 9.30 -3.43 31.32
N LYS A 275 8.48 -3.26 32.36
CA LYS A 275 7.20 -3.97 32.50
C LYS A 275 6.13 -3.15 31.78
N PRO A 276 5.63 -3.58 30.61
CA PRO A 276 4.62 -2.82 29.89
C PRO A 276 3.32 -2.75 30.70
N THR A 277 2.78 -1.56 30.88
CA THR A 277 1.53 -1.33 31.66
C THR A 277 0.27 -1.78 30.91
N GLN A 278 0.41 -2.18 29.64
CA GLN A 278 -0.70 -2.56 28.77
C GLN A 278 -0.91 -4.07 28.70
N THR A 279 0.02 -4.86 29.24
CA THR A 279 -0.10 -6.33 29.25
C THR A 279 -0.93 -6.79 30.44
N ALA A 280 -1.73 -7.83 30.23
CA ALA A 280 -2.44 -8.49 31.29
C ALA A 280 -1.46 -9.10 32.32
N ASN A 281 -1.83 -9.04 33.59
CA ASN A 281 -1.09 -9.62 34.70
C ASN A 281 -2.07 -10.11 35.78
N HIS A 282 -1.61 -10.24 37.02
CA HIS A 282 -2.44 -10.70 38.15
C HIS A 282 -3.28 -9.58 38.78
N GLU A 283 -2.95 -8.32 38.55
CA GLU A 283 -3.67 -7.15 39.07
C GLU A 283 -4.73 -6.65 38.09
N HIS A 284 -4.48 -6.74 36.79
CA HIS A 284 -5.39 -6.22 35.76
C HIS A 284 -5.31 -6.98 34.43
N GLY A 285 -6.33 -6.78 33.58
CA GLY A 285 -6.38 -7.30 32.21
C GLY A 285 -5.52 -6.51 31.22
N GLY A 286 -5.46 -6.95 29.98
CA GLY A 286 -4.69 -6.30 28.92
C GLY A 286 -4.33 -7.24 27.79
N ALA A 287 -3.31 -6.85 27.02
CA ALA A 287 -2.77 -7.68 25.95
C ALA A 287 -1.95 -8.87 26.49
N ALA A 288 -1.90 -9.95 25.73
CA ALA A 288 -1.06 -11.11 26.01
C ALA A 288 0.42 -10.73 25.83
N TYR A 289 1.22 -10.85 26.89
CA TYR A 289 2.63 -10.50 26.81
C TYR A 289 3.42 -11.57 26.04
N GLY A 290 4.01 -11.19 24.91
CA GLY A 290 4.85 -12.03 24.05
C GLY A 290 6.26 -12.25 24.60
N SER A 291 6.38 -12.62 25.87
CA SER A 291 7.65 -13.10 26.41
C SER A 291 8.03 -14.44 25.76
N MET A 292 9.33 -14.78 25.73
CA MET A 292 9.76 -16.07 25.18
C MET A 292 9.08 -17.24 25.90
N ALA A 293 9.00 -17.18 27.24
CA ALA A 293 8.34 -18.22 28.03
C ALA A 293 6.85 -18.37 27.69
N ASN A 294 6.13 -17.26 27.54
CA ASN A 294 4.71 -17.29 27.19
C ASN A 294 4.49 -17.83 25.79
N ILE A 295 5.29 -17.41 24.80
CA ILE A 295 5.23 -17.91 23.43
C ILE A 295 5.49 -19.41 23.40
N LEU A 296 6.61 -19.87 23.97
CA LEU A 296 6.99 -21.29 23.91
C LEU A 296 5.94 -22.19 24.59
N SER A 297 5.48 -21.82 25.79
CA SER A 297 4.51 -22.63 26.55
C SER A 297 3.14 -22.70 25.89
N SER A 298 2.59 -21.56 25.46
CA SER A 298 1.25 -21.53 24.85
C SER A 298 1.23 -22.13 23.45
N VAL A 299 2.27 -21.94 22.63
CA VAL A 299 2.36 -22.59 21.32
C VAL A 299 2.51 -24.10 21.48
N ALA A 300 3.46 -24.57 22.31
CA ALA A 300 3.66 -26.00 22.54
C ALA A 300 2.39 -26.69 23.04
N GLY A 301 1.65 -26.07 23.97
CA GLY A 301 0.41 -26.63 24.49
C GLY A 301 -0.72 -26.79 23.46
N GLU A 302 -0.78 -25.93 22.43
CA GLU A 302 -1.73 -26.11 21.31
C GLU A 302 -1.25 -27.16 20.31
N VAL A 303 0.06 -27.21 20.04
CA VAL A 303 0.69 -28.21 19.16
C VAL A 303 0.55 -29.62 19.74
N GLU A 304 0.72 -29.81 21.05
CA GLU A 304 0.52 -31.09 21.75
C GLU A 304 -0.92 -31.62 21.61
N GLN A 305 -1.89 -30.72 21.42
CA GLN A 305 -3.29 -31.06 21.12
C GLN A 305 -3.54 -31.31 19.63
N ASN A 306 -2.49 -31.46 18.82
CA ASN A 306 -2.53 -31.71 17.39
C ASN A 306 -3.28 -30.60 16.60
N ARG A 307 -3.10 -29.34 17.02
CA ARG A 307 -3.69 -28.17 16.35
C ARG A 307 -2.65 -27.48 15.48
N VAL A 308 -3.08 -27.00 14.31
CA VAL A 308 -2.26 -26.14 13.45
C VAL A 308 -2.21 -24.74 14.07
N THR A 309 -1.10 -24.40 14.70
CA THR A 309 -0.97 -23.16 15.46
C THR A 309 -0.41 -22.02 14.62
N LEU A 310 -1.14 -20.89 14.58
CA LEU A 310 -0.75 -19.65 13.92
C LEU A 310 -0.38 -18.62 14.99
N VAL A 311 0.74 -17.93 14.80
CA VAL A 311 1.22 -16.89 15.73
C VAL A 311 1.08 -15.52 15.08
N GLN A 312 0.44 -14.59 15.79
CA GLN A 312 0.43 -13.17 15.48
C GLN A 312 1.16 -12.37 16.56
N TYR A 313 2.10 -11.52 16.17
CA TYR A 313 2.98 -10.83 17.11
C TYR A 313 3.14 -9.35 16.74
N HIS A 314 2.78 -8.45 17.65
CA HIS A 314 2.84 -7.02 17.41
C HIS A 314 4.05 -6.41 18.15
N GLY A 315 5.13 -6.09 17.44
CA GLY A 315 6.33 -5.51 18.05
C GLY A 315 7.43 -5.18 17.05
N SER A 316 8.64 -4.88 17.53
CA SER A 316 9.77 -4.29 16.77
C SER A 316 9.75 -2.75 16.78
N LEU A 317 10.49 -2.10 15.88
CA LEU A 317 10.66 -0.65 15.82
C LEU A 317 9.78 -0.04 14.72
N GLU A 318 9.01 0.98 15.08
CA GLU A 318 8.22 1.76 14.12
C GLU A 318 9.10 2.29 12.97
N TYR A 319 8.59 2.12 11.73
CA TYR A 319 9.18 2.61 10.49
C TYR A 319 10.56 2.03 10.11
N ALA A 320 11.01 0.97 10.78
CA ALA A 320 12.26 0.30 10.45
C ALA A 320 12.11 -0.64 9.24
N ASP A 321 13.17 -0.78 8.45
CA ASP A 321 13.19 -1.63 7.25
C ASP A 321 13.20 -3.15 7.58
N GLY A 322 13.57 -3.53 8.80
CA GLY A 322 13.58 -4.92 9.24
C GLY A 322 13.23 -5.08 10.72
N PRO A 323 12.89 -6.31 11.14
CA PRO A 323 12.60 -6.62 12.53
C PRO A 323 13.84 -6.43 13.41
N THR A 324 13.62 -6.25 14.70
CA THR A 324 14.69 -6.31 15.71
C THR A 324 15.05 -7.77 15.98
N GLY A 325 16.27 -7.99 16.49
CA GLY A 325 16.72 -9.33 16.86
C GLY A 325 15.81 -10.02 17.89
N VAL A 326 15.17 -9.27 18.79
CA VAL A 326 14.21 -9.80 19.76
C VAL A 326 12.95 -10.33 19.08
N THR A 327 12.37 -9.55 18.17
CA THR A 327 11.20 -9.98 17.38
C THR A 327 11.56 -11.19 16.52
N GLU A 328 12.70 -11.14 15.83
CA GLU A 328 13.16 -12.26 15.01
C GLU A 328 13.32 -13.54 15.82
N GLN A 329 13.98 -13.47 16.98
CA GLN A 329 14.16 -14.60 17.87
C GLN A 329 12.81 -15.18 18.33
N ARG A 330 11.87 -14.32 18.76
CA ARG A 330 10.54 -14.76 19.25
C ARG A 330 9.73 -15.48 18.18
N LEU A 331 9.74 -15.00 16.94
CA LEU A 331 9.01 -15.63 15.82
C LEU A 331 9.67 -16.94 15.41
N LYS A 332 10.99 -17.00 15.29
CA LYS A 332 11.71 -18.25 14.97
C LYS A 332 11.50 -19.31 16.03
N SER A 333 11.62 -18.94 17.30
CA SER A 333 11.38 -19.82 18.44
C SER A 333 9.94 -20.38 18.47
N SER A 334 8.93 -19.60 18.06
CA SER A 334 7.55 -20.11 18.00
C SER A 334 7.39 -21.18 16.92
N LEU A 335 8.05 -21.00 15.77
CA LEU A 335 8.09 -22.00 14.70
C LEU A 335 8.88 -23.25 15.11
N ASP A 336 9.96 -23.10 15.88
CA ASP A 336 10.78 -24.21 16.37
C ASP A 336 10.01 -25.14 17.31
N VAL A 337 9.06 -24.62 18.10
CA VAL A 337 8.15 -25.44 18.94
C VAL A 337 6.87 -25.89 18.24
N GLY A 338 6.78 -25.70 16.93
CA GLY A 338 5.75 -26.35 16.11
C GLY A 338 4.66 -25.45 15.55
N ALA A 339 4.70 -24.12 15.76
CA ALA A 339 3.80 -23.23 15.02
C ALA A 339 3.98 -23.42 13.50
N ALA A 340 2.88 -23.30 12.75
CA ALA A 340 2.86 -23.49 11.31
C ALA A 340 3.37 -22.26 10.55
N ILE A 341 2.99 -21.07 11.01
CA ILE A 341 3.37 -19.77 10.46
C ILE A 341 3.46 -18.71 11.57
N ALA A 342 4.23 -17.66 11.31
CA ALA A 342 4.35 -16.51 12.20
C ALA A 342 4.12 -15.21 11.40
N ILE A 343 3.16 -14.40 11.83
CA ILE A 343 2.79 -13.14 11.21
C ILE A 343 3.04 -12.02 12.22
N ALA A 344 3.71 -10.96 11.82
CA ALA A 344 4.01 -9.84 12.69
C ALA A 344 3.48 -8.50 12.16
N HIS A 345 3.36 -7.56 13.09
CA HIS A 345 2.67 -6.28 13.00
C HIS A 345 3.45 -5.22 13.81
N HIS A 346 3.04 -3.94 13.77
CA HIS A 346 3.59 -2.78 14.52
C HIS A 346 4.46 -1.77 13.75
N PRO A 347 5.40 -2.17 12.86
CA PRO A 347 6.27 -1.20 12.21
C PRO A 347 5.55 -0.13 11.37
N HIS A 348 4.26 -0.29 11.07
CA HIS A 348 3.43 0.53 10.19
C HIS A 348 3.94 0.64 8.73
N VAL A 349 5.02 -0.06 8.40
CA VAL A 349 5.61 -0.15 7.06
C VAL A 349 5.83 -1.63 6.74
N SER A 350 5.74 -1.98 5.46
CA SER A 350 6.02 -3.35 5.04
C SER A 350 7.49 -3.73 5.29
N GLN A 351 7.69 -4.95 5.79
CA GLN A 351 8.99 -5.58 5.97
C GLN A 351 9.06 -6.87 5.14
N GLY A 352 10.28 -7.39 4.94
CA GLY A 352 10.49 -8.63 4.19
C GLY A 352 9.80 -9.85 4.80
N LEU A 353 9.68 -10.90 4.00
CA LEU A 353 9.24 -12.22 4.42
C LEU A 353 10.44 -13.16 4.51
N GLU A 354 10.29 -14.23 5.30
CA GLU A 354 11.32 -15.25 5.47
C GLU A 354 10.71 -16.65 5.44
N LEU A 355 11.27 -17.53 4.61
CA LEU A 355 10.99 -18.97 4.65
C LEU A 355 12.01 -19.65 5.59
N TYR A 356 11.70 -19.66 6.88
CA TYR A 356 12.53 -20.25 7.92
C TYR A 356 12.16 -21.72 8.12
N ASN A 357 13.07 -22.66 7.81
CA ASN A 357 12.85 -24.10 7.93
C ASN A 357 11.54 -24.58 7.27
N ASN A 358 11.27 -24.11 6.05
CA ASN A 358 10.03 -24.35 5.29
C ASN A 358 8.75 -23.89 6.02
N LYS A 359 8.85 -22.85 6.86
CA LYS A 359 7.72 -22.19 7.51
C LYS A 359 7.83 -20.69 7.27
N LEU A 360 6.69 -20.07 6.97
CA LEU A 360 6.67 -18.66 6.60
C LEU A 360 6.67 -17.76 7.83
N ILE A 361 7.52 -16.74 7.79
CA ILE A 361 7.47 -15.56 8.65
C ILE A 361 7.15 -14.34 7.77
N ALA A 362 6.12 -13.58 8.12
CA ALA A 362 5.90 -12.24 7.57
C ALA A 362 6.19 -11.22 8.67
N TYR A 363 7.24 -10.41 8.53
CA TYR A 363 7.70 -9.55 9.62
C TYR A 363 6.84 -8.29 9.83
N SER A 364 6.25 -7.76 8.76
CA SER A 364 5.21 -6.73 8.84
C SER A 364 4.56 -6.54 7.47
N MET A 365 3.23 -6.46 7.45
CA MET A 365 2.50 -6.02 6.26
C MET A 365 2.29 -4.51 6.19
N GLY A 366 2.64 -3.77 7.25
CA GLY A 366 2.35 -2.36 7.40
C GLY A 366 0.88 -2.10 7.75
N ASN A 367 0.44 -0.87 7.53
CA ASN A 367 -0.94 -0.48 7.80
C ASN A 367 -1.91 -1.10 6.79
N PHE A 368 -3.04 -1.59 7.28
CA PHE A 368 -4.15 -2.02 6.43
C PHE A 368 -5.23 -0.94 6.39
N ILE A 369 -5.69 -0.51 7.57
CA ILE A 369 -6.69 0.54 7.75
C ILE A 369 -6.16 1.46 8.84
N PHE A 370 -5.55 2.59 8.46
CA PHE A 370 -4.93 3.48 9.42
C PHE A 370 -4.85 4.91 8.88
N ASP A 371 -4.85 5.89 9.79
CA ASP A 371 -4.91 7.31 9.45
C ASP A 371 -3.56 8.06 9.49
N GLN A 372 -2.46 7.37 9.15
CA GLN A 372 -1.12 7.96 9.10
C GLN A 372 -0.82 8.57 7.72
N ASN A 373 -0.21 9.76 7.71
CA ASN A 373 0.14 10.51 6.50
C ASN A 373 1.64 10.43 6.12
N PHE A 374 2.36 9.41 6.58
CA PHE A 374 3.74 9.20 6.17
C PHE A 374 3.76 8.41 4.87
N SER A 375 4.49 8.83 3.84
CA SER A 375 4.42 8.13 2.54
C SER A 375 4.81 6.65 2.61
N ALA A 376 5.75 6.30 3.49
CA ALA A 376 6.14 4.91 3.70
C ALA A 376 5.02 4.04 4.30
N THR A 377 4.08 4.63 5.04
CA THR A 377 3.03 3.89 5.77
C THR A 377 1.78 3.63 4.93
N GLN A 378 1.78 4.08 3.67
CA GLN A 378 0.69 3.87 2.73
C GLN A 378 0.92 2.64 1.85
N HIS A 379 2.12 2.09 1.81
CA HIS A 379 2.42 0.87 1.05
C HIS A 379 2.27 -0.35 1.96
N SER A 380 1.45 -1.30 1.51
CA SER A 380 1.00 -2.45 2.30
C SER A 380 0.78 -3.67 1.40
N PHE A 381 0.33 -4.79 1.95
CA PHE A 381 -0.09 -5.96 1.18
C PHE A 381 -1.06 -6.87 1.94
N ILE A 382 -1.87 -7.63 1.21
CA ILE A 382 -2.53 -8.84 1.72
C ILE A 382 -1.61 -10.02 1.45
N LEU A 383 -1.52 -10.93 2.42
CA LEU A 383 -0.76 -12.17 2.27
C LEU A 383 -1.71 -13.36 2.23
N TYR A 384 -1.77 -14.05 1.10
CA TYR A 384 -2.35 -15.39 1.03
C TYR A 384 -1.30 -16.43 1.40
N VAL A 385 -1.70 -17.42 2.20
CA VAL A 385 -0.86 -18.56 2.58
C VAL A 385 -1.66 -19.83 2.40
N TRP A 386 -1.16 -20.73 1.55
CA TRP A 386 -1.70 -22.07 1.43
C TRP A 386 -0.95 -23.03 2.34
N LEU A 387 -1.72 -23.79 3.13
CA LEU A 387 -1.19 -24.83 4.02
C LEU A 387 -1.78 -26.19 3.65
N ASP A 388 -0.92 -27.19 3.51
CA ASP A 388 -1.27 -28.60 3.32
C ASP A 388 -1.15 -29.35 4.63
N ASP A 389 -2.29 -29.72 5.22
CA ASP A 389 -2.32 -30.36 6.54
C ASP A 389 -1.50 -29.56 7.59
N GLY A 390 -1.52 -28.22 7.51
CA GLY A 390 -0.79 -27.32 8.39
C GLY A 390 0.69 -27.07 8.02
N LYS A 391 1.16 -27.58 6.88
CA LYS A 391 2.52 -27.34 6.38
C LYS A 391 2.50 -26.30 5.26
N PHE A 392 3.50 -25.43 5.22
CA PHE A 392 3.61 -24.41 4.17
C PHE A 392 3.68 -25.06 2.78
N HIS A 393 2.81 -24.57 1.89
CA HIS A 393 2.79 -24.97 0.47
C HIS A 393 3.23 -23.81 -0.44
N ARG A 394 2.56 -22.65 -0.31
CA ARG A 394 2.81 -21.45 -1.11
C ARG A 394 2.33 -20.21 -0.36
N ALA A 395 2.90 -19.05 -0.66
CA ALA A 395 2.32 -17.76 -0.33
C ALA A 395 2.22 -16.85 -1.56
N GLU A 396 1.25 -15.94 -1.54
CA GLU A 396 1.05 -14.94 -2.58
C GLU A 396 0.76 -13.56 -1.98
N ILE A 397 1.42 -12.56 -2.53
CA ILE A 397 1.43 -11.17 -2.07
C ILE A 397 0.54 -10.36 -3.01
N VAL A 398 -0.56 -9.85 -2.47
CA VAL A 398 -1.43 -8.87 -3.14
C VAL A 398 -0.97 -7.48 -2.72
N PRO A 399 -0.33 -6.69 -3.60
CA PRO A 399 0.19 -5.39 -3.22
C PRO A 399 -0.95 -4.38 -2.99
N LEU A 400 -0.85 -3.57 -1.94
CA LEU A 400 -1.85 -2.57 -1.55
C LEU A 400 -1.27 -1.17 -1.40
N TYR A 401 -2.11 -0.18 -1.67
CA TYR A 401 -1.89 1.22 -1.36
C TYR A 401 -3.04 1.74 -0.48
N VAL A 402 -2.71 2.26 0.71
CA VAL A 402 -3.66 2.87 1.64
C VAL A 402 -3.92 4.31 1.19
N LYS A 403 -4.80 4.46 0.20
CA LYS A 403 -5.17 5.72 -0.43
C LYS A 403 -6.21 6.44 0.42
N GLY A 404 -5.86 7.60 0.97
CA GLY A 404 -6.80 8.38 1.77
C GLY A 404 -7.33 7.66 3.00
N TYR A 405 -6.56 6.74 3.58
CA TYR A 405 -6.94 5.84 4.69
C TYR A 405 -7.84 4.65 4.31
N LYS A 406 -8.15 4.46 3.02
CA LYS A 406 -8.79 3.25 2.51
C LYS A 406 -7.74 2.28 1.94
N PRO A 407 -7.72 1.00 2.31
CA PRO A 407 -6.90 0.01 1.61
C PRO A 407 -7.44 -0.22 0.19
N THR A 408 -6.58 -0.02 -0.81
CA THR A 408 -6.89 -0.24 -2.23
C THR A 408 -5.81 -1.11 -2.87
N PRO A 409 -6.14 -1.91 -3.91
CA PRO A 409 -5.12 -2.61 -4.68
C PRO A 409 -4.08 -1.64 -5.25
N ALA A 410 -2.79 -1.94 -5.09
CA ALA A 410 -1.74 -1.12 -5.67
C ALA A 410 -1.56 -1.45 -7.15
N THR A 411 -1.55 -0.41 -7.98
CA THR A 411 -1.30 -0.44 -9.41
C THR A 411 -0.15 0.51 -9.76
N GLY A 412 0.45 0.34 -10.93
CA GLY A 412 1.46 1.22 -11.50
C GLY A 412 2.64 1.46 -10.55
N MET A 413 2.99 2.74 -10.34
CA MET A 413 4.05 3.18 -9.43
C MET A 413 3.94 2.55 -8.03
N HIS A 414 2.72 2.46 -7.48
CA HIS A 414 2.50 1.90 -6.15
C HIS A 414 2.78 0.40 -6.11
N ARG A 415 2.36 -0.34 -7.14
CA ARG A 415 2.68 -1.78 -7.25
C ARG A 415 4.17 -1.99 -7.30
N TYR A 416 4.87 -1.30 -8.20
CA TYR A 416 6.32 -1.38 -8.31
C TYR A 416 6.99 -1.10 -6.96
N THR A 417 6.56 -0.04 -6.26
CA THR A 417 7.15 0.34 -4.98
C THR A 417 6.96 -0.72 -3.90
N VAL A 418 5.76 -1.27 -3.75
CA VAL A 418 5.47 -2.35 -2.78
C VAL A 418 6.28 -3.59 -3.13
N MET A 419 6.21 -4.04 -4.39
CA MET A 419 6.79 -5.31 -4.81
C MET A 419 8.31 -5.29 -4.82
N LYS A 420 8.93 -4.22 -5.33
CA LYS A 420 10.38 -4.05 -5.30
C LYS A 420 10.90 -4.02 -3.86
N ARG A 421 10.19 -3.34 -2.95
CA ARG A 421 10.55 -3.31 -1.54
C ARG A 421 10.53 -4.71 -0.92
N LEU A 422 9.45 -5.46 -1.12
CA LEU A 422 9.29 -6.79 -0.55
C LEU A 422 10.31 -7.78 -1.10
N LYS A 423 10.59 -7.74 -2.41
CA LYS A 423 11.64 -8.55 -3.05
C LYS A 423 12.98 -8.32 -2.37
N GLU A 424 13.47 -7.08 -2.33
CA GLU A 424 14.79 -6.77 -1.78
C GLU A 424 14.90 -7.06 -0.28
N LEU A 425 13.85 -6.83 0.50
CA LEU A 425 13.85 -7.11 1.94
C LEU A 425 13.70 -8.60 2.29
N SER A 426 13.10 -9.40 1.41
CA SER A 426 12.98 -10.85 1.62
C SER A 426 14.24 -11.58 1.18
N GLU A 427 14.91 -11.09 0.13
CA GLU A 427 16.13 -11.70 -0.41
C GLU A 427 17.31 -11.63 0.57
N ILE A 428 17.44 -10.54 1.34
CA ILE A 428 18.43 -10.46 2.43
C ILE A 428 18.20 -11.53 3.53
N ARG A 429 17.01 -12.15 3.54
CA ARG A 429 16.60 -13.25 4.43
C ARG A 429 16.56 -14.59 3.69
N ASN A 430 17.25 -14.69 2.56
CA ASN A 430 17.29 -15.87 1.71
C ASN A 430 15.88 -16.35 1.33
N THR A 431 14.98 -15.42 0.99
CA THR A 431 13.61 -15.72 0.55
C THR A 431 13.33 -15.00 -0.75
N PHE A 432 13.00 -15.76 -1.79
CA PHE A 432 12.85 -15.23 -3.14
C PHE A 432 11.37 -15.09 -3.49
N ILE A 433 11.03 -13.97 -4.13
CA ILE A 433 9.67 -13.65 -4.57
C ILE A 433 9.63 -13.72 -6.09
N GLY A 434 8.91 -14.71 -6.62
CA GLY A 434 8.54 -14.82 -8.03
C GLY A 434 7.34 -13.95 -8.38
N ARG A 435 6.85 -14.04 -9.62
CA ARG A 435 5.73 -13.25 -10.15
C ARG A 435 4.58 -14.16 -10.56
N SER A 436 3.35 -13.77 -10.24
CA SER A 436 2.11 -14.30 -10.83
C SER A 436 1.27 -13.09 -11.24
N GLY A 437 1.34 -12.73 -12.52
CA GLY A 437 0.81 -11.47 -13.03
C GLY A 437 1.24 -10.24 -12.23
N GLY A 438 0.28 -9.55 -11.60
CA GLY A 438 0.50 -8.38 -10.75
C GLY A 438 0.86 -8.68 -9.30
N HIS A 439 0.97 -9.95 -8.91
CA HIS A 439 1.26 -10.42 -7.55
C HIS A 439 2.67 -11.01 -7.42
N GLY A 440 3.15 -11.10 -6.17
CA GLY A 440 4.38 -11.83 -5.85
C GLY A 440 4.10 -13.22 -5.28
N VAL A 441 4.94 -14.20 -5.57
CA VAL A 441 4.76 -15.59 -5.11
C VAL A 441 5.99 -16.09 -4.39
N ILE A 442 5.80 -16.74 -3.24
CA ILE A 442 6.83 -17.49 -2.51
C ILE A 442 6.45 -18.96 -2.55
N THR A 443 7.33 -19.79 -3.08
CA THR A 443 7.14 -21.23 -3.18
C THR A 443 7.97 -21.98 -2.15
N ARG A 444 7.58 -23.23 -1.88
CA ARG A 444 8.28 -24.10 -0.92
C ARG A 444 9.73 -24.42 -1.31
N ASP A 445 10.03 -24.53 -2.60
CA ASP A 445 11.40 -24.74 -3.10
C ASP A 445 12.26 -23.47 -3.03
N ASN A 446 11.66 -22.35 -2.63
CA ASN A 446 12.31 -21.06 -2.42
C ASN A 446 13.16 -20.64 -3.61
N GLN A 447 12.61 -20.83 -4.81
CA GLN A 447 13.24 -20.39 -6.05
C GLN A 447 12.63 -19.04 -6.46
N GLY A 448 13.46 -18.15 -6.99
CA GLY A 448 12.99 -16.93 -7.65
C GLY A 448 12.28 -17.23 -8.98
N TYR A 449 11.86 -16.18 -9.69
CA TYR A 449 11.15 -16.30 -10.99
C TYR A 449 11.88 -17.19 -12.02
N ALA A 450 13.22 -17.24 -11.99
CA ALA A 450 14.02 -18.11 -12.86
C ALA A 450 13.73 -19.62 -12.71
N GLY A 451 13.05 -20.05 -11.64
CA GLY A 451 12.71 -21.46 -11.36
C GLY A 451 11.34 -21.94 -11.89
N MET A 452 10.43 -21.04 -12.31
CA MET A 452 9.07 -21.41 -12.74
C MET A 452 8.95 -21.74 -14.24
N GLY A 453 9.73 -22.70 -14.72
CA GLY A 453 9.33 -23.53 -15.87
C GLY A 453 9.51 -22.97 -17.30
N LYS A 454 9.91 -21.71 -17.50
CA LYS A 454 10.51 -21.27 -18.78
C LYS A 454 11.83 -20.57 -18.49
N ARG A 455 12.94 -21.21 -18.86
CA ARG A 455 14.08 -20.43 -19.39
C ARG A 455 13.47 -19.64 -20.54
N LEU A 456 13.16 -18.36 -20.33
CA LEU A 456 13.23 -17.42 -21.44
C LEU A 456 14.63 -17.63 -22.01
N ASP A 457 14.70 -18.19 -23.22
CA ASP A 457 15.96 -18.37 -23.92
C ASP A 457 16.73 -17.07 -23.80
N SER A 458 17.88 -17.19 -23.16
CA SER A 458 18.73 -16.10 -22.71
C SER A 458 19.39 -15.41 -23.91
N ALA A 459 18.61 -14.62 -24.64
CA ALA A 459 19.13 -13.37 -25.18
C ALA A 459 19.15 -12.40 -24.00
N VAL A 460 20.35 -11.98 -23.58
CA VAL A 460 20.52 -10.89 -22.62
C VAL A 460 19.97 -9.63 -23.30
N GLU A 461 18.69 -9.36 -23.12
CA GLU A 461 18.04 -8.22 -23.75
C GLU A 461 18.26 -6.99 -22.87
N MET A 462 19.14 -6.12 -23.35
CA MET A 462 19.31 -4.81 -22.77
C MET A 462 18.04 -3.98 -23.04
N GLN A 463 17.42 -3.44 -22.00
CA GLN A 463 16.23 -2.60 -22.12
C GLN A 463 16.65 -1.13 -22.29
N PRO A 464 16.17 -0.42 -23.34
CA PRO A 464 16.46 1.00 -23.52
C PRO A 464 15.69 1.84 -22.50
N LEU A 465 16.39 2.74 -21.82
CA LEU A 465 15.83 3.80 -20.98
C LEU A 465 16.01 5.14 -21.70
N ALA A 466 14.91 5.67 -22.22
CA ALA A 466 14.88 6.99 -22.83
C ALA A 466 14.83 8.10 -21.77
N PHE A 467 15.41 9.25 -22.13
CA PHE A 467 15.33 10.49 -21.37
C PHE A 467 14.50 11.49 -22.16
N ASP A 468 13.60 12.20 -21.49
CA ASP A 468 12.87 13.29 -22.11
C ASP A 468 13.84 14.40 -22.53
N LYS A 469 13.51 15.10 -23.62
CA LYS A 469 14.35 16.17 -24.17
C LYS A 469 14.68 17.20 -23.08
N ASN A 470 15.95 17.56 -22.98
CA ASN A 470 16.48 18.51 -21.98
C ASN A 470 16.33 18.05 -20.52
N THR A 471 16.17 16.75 -20.25
CA THR A 471 16.18 16.21 -18.88
C THR A 471 17.37 15.30 -18.63
N ARG A 472 17.80 15.18 -17.37
CA ARG A 472 18.87 14.26 -16.96
C ARG A 472 18.34 13.15 -16.06
N VAL A 473 17.04 13.01 -15.94
CA VAL A 473 16.40 12.10 -15.00
C VAL A 473 15.34 11.29 -15.73
N ALA A 474 15.36 9.97 -15.53
CA ALA A 474 14.37 9.07 -16.09
C ALA A 474 13.80 8.15 -15.01
N SER A 475 12.49 7.91 -15.09
CA SER A 475 11.73 7.03 -14.19
C SER A 475 12.03 5.56 -14.49
N LEU A 476 12.09 4.72 -13.47
CA LEU A 476 12.28 3.28 -13.57
C LEU A 476 11.02 2.47 -13.23
N TYR A 477 9.88 3.13 -12.98
CA TYR A 477 8.64 2.47 -12.55
C TYR A 477 8.02 1.53 -13.59
N HIS A 478 8.40 1.67 -14.86
CA HIS A 478 7.96 0.80 -15.96
C HIS A 478 8.82 -0.47 -16.13
N LEU A 479 9.92 -0.58 -15.36
CA LEU A 479 10.87 -1.69 -15.44
C LEU A 479 10.47 -2.85 -14.51
N PRO A 480 10.96 -4.08 -14.76
CA PRO A 480 10.58 -5.25 -13.97
C PRO A 480 11.01 -5.12 -12.51
N TRP A 481 10.05 -5.08 -11.57
CA TRP A 481 10.33 -5.03 -10.13
C TRP A 481 10.97 -6.31 -9.59
N GLN A 482 10.72 -7.44 -10.25
CA GLN A 482 11.16 -8.77 -9.82
C GLN A 482 12.62 -9.07 -10.15
N GLN A 483 13.22 -8.30 -11.05
CA GLN A 483 14.61 -8.46 -11.47
C GLN A 483 15.51 -7.41 -10.78
N GLU A 484 16.80 -7.72 -10.64
CA GLU A 484 17.81 -6.79 -10.15
C GLU A 484 18.49 -6.09 -11.33
N LEU A 485 18.73 -4.79 -11.21
CA LEU A 485 19.51 -4.05 -12.21
C LEU A 485 20.98 -4.46 -12.08
N THR A 486 21.51 -5.20 -13.05
CA THR A 486 22.88 -5.75 -13.01
C THR A 486 23.85 -5.01 -13.91
N ALA A 487 23.38 -4.27 -14.92
CA ALA A 487 24.24 -3.41 -15.71
C ALA A 487 23.55 -2.13 -16.23
N VAL A 488 24.34 -1.07 -16.39
CA VAL A 488 24.01 0.21 -17.02
C VAL A 488 25.05 0.49 -18.09
N ALA A 489 24.67 0.33 -19.34
CA ALA A 489 25.47 0.69 -20.50
C ALA A 489 25.16 2.13 -20.91
N LEU A 490 26.13 2.99 -20.65
CA LEU A 490 26.07 4.42 -20.97
C LEU A 490 26.42 4.66 -22.45
N PRO A 491 25.85 5.71 -23.06
CA PRO A 491 26.05 5.98 -24.49
C PRO A 491 27.47 6.46 -24.85
N ASP A 492 28.20 7.01 -23.89
CA ASP A 492 29.58 7.48 -24.06
C ASP A 492 30.35 7.40 -22.73
N GLN A 493 31.68 7.31 -22.80
CA GLN A 493 32.61 7.22 -21.67
C GLN A 493 32.59 8.45 -20.76
N ASP A 494 32.15 9.60 -21.26
CA ASP A 494 32.12 10.83 -20.48
C ASP A 494 30.88 11.00 -19.60
N VAL A 495 29.80 10.26 -19.91
CA VAL A 495 28.56 10.27 -19.14
C VAL A 495 28.77 9.53 -17.82
N ARG A 496 28.11 9.98 -16.76
CA ARG A 496 27.99 9.26 -15.49
C ARG A 496 26.55 9.17 -15.07
N TYR A 497 26.20 8.12 -14.34
CA TYR A 497 24.87 7.95 -13.77
C TYR A 497 24.88 7.81 -12.25
N ARG A 498 23.73 8.03 -11.63
CA ARG A 498 23.43 7.77 -10.23
C ARG A 498 22.00 7.24 -10.09
N LEU A 499 21.73 6.55 -8.99
CA LEU A 499 20.42 5.96 -8.69
C LEU A 499 19.72 6.72 -7.56
N GLY A 500 18.42 6.92 -7.70
CA GLY A 500 17.61 7.69 -6.77
C GLY A 500 16.30 7.00 -6.39
N THR A 501 15.79 7.34 -5.22
CA THR A 501 14.47 6.90 -4.74
C THR A 501 13.50 8.07 -4.73
N ASN A 502 12.24 7.81 -5.10
CA ASN A 502 11.18 8.81 -4.99
C ASN A 502 10.71 8.92 -3.54
N LEU A 503 10.54 10.15 -3.06
CA LEU A 503 10.07 10.41 -1.71
C LEU A 503 8.57 10.76 -1.65
N ILE A 504 7.93 10.89 -2.81
CA ILE A 504 6.51 11.22 -3.00
C ILE A 504 5.80 10.01 -3.62
N ASN A 505 4.58 9.75 -3.14
CA ASN A 505 3.71 8.70 -3.67
C ASN A 505 2.77 9.30 -4.72
N GLY A 506 2.49 8.57 -5.80
CA GLY A 506 1.53 8.98 -6.83
C GLY A 506 1.94 10.24 -7.58
N SER A 507 3.24 10.39 -7.89
CA SER A 507 3.80 11.57 -8.56
C SER A 507 3.45 11.68 -10.05
N ASP A 508 3.00 10.59 -10.65
CA ASP A 508 2.54 10.45 -12.04
C ASP A 508 1.02 10.64 -12.19
N PHE A 509 0.28 10.77 -11.08
CA PHE A 509 -1.17 10.99 -11.04
C PHE A 509 -2.06 9.91 -11.71
N GLU A 510 -1.50 8.86 -12.29
CA GLU A 510 -2.23 7.74 -12.94
C GLU A 510 -3.19 7.00 -11.99
N SER A 511 -2.96 7.12 -10.68
CA SER A 511 -3.80 6.51 -9.65
C SER A 511 -4.59 7.53 -8.83
N PHE A 512 -4.70 8.79 -9.28
CA PHE A 512 -5.21 9.89 -8.45
C PHE A 512 -6.72 9.79 -8.14
N ASP A 513 -7.54 9.41 -9.11
CA ASP A 513 -9.01 9.32 -9.02
C ASP A 513 -9.54 7.88 -8.87
N THR A 514 -8.65 6.88 -8.90
CA THR A 514 -9.01 5.46 -8.78
C THR A 514 -9.65 5.09 -7.44
N PHE A 515 -10.52 4.06 -7.46
CA PHE A 515 -11.17 3.46 -6.29
C PHE A 515 -11.97 4.44 -5.40
N SER A 516 -12.48 5.54 -5.96
CA SER A 516 -13.33 6.51 -5.23
C SER A 516 -12.79 6.87 -3.83
N SER A 517 -11.46 6.95 -3.72
CA SER A 517 -10.74 7.12 -2.45
C SER A 517 -10.03 8.47 -2.47
N PRO A 518 -10.18 9.31 -1.44
CA PRO A 518 -9.69 10.68 -1.50
C PRO A 518 -8.17 10.73 -1.43
N GLU A 519 -7.55 11.58 -2.25
CA GLU A 519 -6.12 11.85 -2.14
C GLU A 519 -5.82 12.94 -1.10
N ARG A 520 -4.90 12.63 -0.17
CA ARG A 520 -4.54 13.44 1.01
C ARG A 520 -3.05 13.76 1.11
N GLY A 521 -2.24 13.23 0.19
CA GLY A 521 -0.79 13.44 0.11
C GLY A 521 -0.39 14.77 -0.51
N TRP A 522 -1.28 15.39 -1.28
CA TRP A 522 -1.02 16.59 -2.08
C TRP A 522 -1.66 17.85 -1.51
N LEU A 523 -0.92 18.96 -1.59
CA LEU A 523 -1.38 20.30 -1.24
C LEU A 523 -1.84 21.00 -2.52
N PHE A 524 -3.10 21.39 -2.56
CA PHE A 524 -3.70 22.28 -3.56
C PHE A 524 -5.04 22.80 -3.03
N GLU A 525 -5.62 23.79 -3.70
CA GLU A 525 -6.97 24.27 -3.41
C GLU A 525 -7.99 23.39 -4.11
N ARG A 526 -8.74 22.59 -3.33
CA ARG A 526 -9.61 21.52 -3.86
C ARG A 526 -10.68 22.04 -4.83
N GLU A 527 -11.24 23.22 -4.58
CA GLU A 527 -12.26 23.86 -5.44
C GLU A 527 -11.72 24.34 -6.79
N HIS A 528 -10.40 24.43 -6.94
CA HIS A 528 -9.70 24.96 -8.11
C HIS A 528 -8.86 23.91 -8.81
N MET A 529 -9.09 22.62 -8.51
CA MET A 529 -8.37 21.49 -9.06
C MET A 529 -9.30 20.61 -9.89
N SER A 530 -8.81 20.11 -11.03
CA SER A 530 -9.42 19.01 -11.77
C SER A 530 -8.35 18.00 -12.22
N VAL A 531 -8.76 16.78 -12.52
CA VAL A 531 -7.91 15.75 -13.15
C VAL A 531 -8.18 15.78 -14.65
N ASN A 532 -7.14 15.66 -15.47
CA ASN A 532 -7.24 15.54 -16.92
C ASN A 532 -7.08 14.07 -17.34
N ASP A 533 -7.67 13.69 -18.48
CA ASP A 533 -7.46 12.39 -19.15
C ASP A 533 -6.33 12.45 -20.20
N PHE A 534 -5.31 13.26 -19.92
CA PHE A 534 -4.04 13.27 -20.65
C PHE A 534 -2.90 13.60 -19.68
N GLY A 535 -1.72 13.03 -19.92
CA GLY A 535 -0.51 13.26 -19.13
C GLY A 535 0.72 13.47 -20.02
N ALA A 536 1.85 13.72 -19.38
CA ALA A 536 3.15 13.82 -20.03
C ALA A 536 3.85 12.46 -20.15
N SER A 537 3.66 11.57 -19.16
CA SER A 537 4.22 10.20 -19.15
C SER A 537 3.15 9.10 -19.15
N GLY A 538 1.87 9.48 -19.08
CA GLY A 538 0.73 8.59 -19.09
C GLY A 538 -0.59 9.27 -19.46
N ASN A 539 -1.68 8.79 -18.87
CA ASN A 539 -3.04 9.14 -19.25
C ASN A 539 -3.66 10.19 -18.32
N LYS A 540 -3.02 10.55 -17.21
CA LYS A 540 -3.59 11.50 -16.25
C LYS A 540 -2.61 12.64 -15.96
N SER A 541 -3.17 13.80 -15.64
CA SER A 541 -2.42 14.93 -15.05
C SER A 541 -3.34 15.77 -14.18
N LEU A 542 -2.78 16.61 -13.31
CA LEU A 542 -3.56 17.56 -12.52
C LEU A 542 -3.65 18.91 -13.22
N SER A 543 -4.81 19.55 -13.19
CA SER A 543 -5.03 20.93 -13.65
C SER A 543 -5.38 21.82 -12.46
N LEU A 544 -4.72 22.96 -12.34
CA LEU A 544 -4.99 23.97 -11.31
C LEU A 544 -5.40 25.30 -11.94
N GLU A 545 -6.44 25.92 -11.41
CA GLU A 545 -6.77 27.33 -11.69
C GLU A 545 -5.82 28.26 -10.91
N LEU A 546 -5.25 29.22 -11.63
CA LEU A 546 -4.38 30.27 -11.10
C LEU A 546 -5.11 31.60 -11.10
N SER A 547 -4.75 32.48 -10.16
CA SER A 547 -5.23 33.86 -10.11
C SER A 547 -4.06 34.83 -10.16
N GLY A 548 -4.18 35.92 -10.92
CA GLY A 548 -3.21 37.02 -10.91
C GLY A 548 -3.18 37.80 -9.58
N SER A 549 -4.21 37.63 -8.74
CA SER A 549 -4.34 38.37 -7.47
C SER A 549 -3.58 37.75 -6.30
N ARG A 550 -3.25 36.44 -6.37
CA ARG A 550 -2.63 35.69 -5.26
C ARG A 550 -1.86 34.48 -5.76
N PRO A 551 -0.78 34.08 -5.07
CA PRO A 551 -0.08 32.82 -5.37
C PRO A 551 -0.97 31.60 -5.11
N SER A 552 -0.87 30.60 -6.00
CA SER A 552 -1.36 29.25 -5.75
C SER A 552 -0.21 28.36 -5.27
N PHE A 553 -0.48 27.38 -4.40
CA PHE A 553 0.54 26.43 -3.93
C PHE A 553 0.19 25.01 -4.35
N PHE A 554 1.20 24.30 -4.85
CA PHE A 554 1.16 22.87 -5.15
C PHE A 554 2.30 22.13 -4.42
N GLY A 555 2.15 20.83 -4.18
CA GLY A 555 3.24 19.96 -3.74
C GLY A 555 2.84 19.06 -2.58
N MET A 556 3.77 18.78 -1.66
CA MET A 556 3.54 17.84 -0.57
C MET A 556 2.63 18.44 0.51
N GLN A 557 1.53 17.74 0.86
CA GLN A 557 0.67 18.13 1.98
C GLN A 557 1.39 17.93 3.32
N SER A 558 1.96 16.74 3.51
CA SER A 558 2.53 16.30 4.79
C SER A 558 4.04 16.47 4.86
N PHE A 559 4.54 16.69 6.08
CA PHE A 559 5.98 16.72 6.33
C PHE A 559 6.57 15.30 6.36
N ARG A 560 7.65 15.08 5.60
CA ARG A 560 8.49 13.89 5.65
C ARG A 560 9.61 14.05 6.68
N ARG A 561 9.88 13.01 7.49
CA ARG A 561 10.95 13.03 8.50
C ARG A 561 12.34 13.12 7.85
N VAL A 562 13.23 13.92 8.44
CA VAL A 562 14.64 13.99 8.03
C VAL A 562 15.40 12.89 8.76
N TYR A 563 15.78 11.84 8.04
CA TYR A 563 16.62 10.76 8.57
C TYR A 563 18.10 10.98 8.26
N LYS A 564 18.41 11.37 7.03
CA LYS A 564 19.75 11.74 6.55
C LYS A 564 19.76 13.24 6.22
N PRO A 565 20.45 14.09 7.00
CA PRO A 565 20.55 15.50 6.68
C PRO A 565 21.53 15.74 5.52
N SER A 566 21.24 16.73 4.68
CA SER A 566 22.11 17.11 3.54
C SER A 566 22.31 16.02 2.48
N SER A 567 21.34 15.14 2.28
CA SER A 567 21.29 14.25 1.10
C SER A 567 21.16 15.10 -0.16
N ALA A 568 21.80 14.69 -1.26
CA ALA A 568 21.59 15.30 -2.57
C ALA A 568 20.18 14.97 -3.07
N MET A 569 19.45 15.98 -3.53
CA MET A 569 18.05 15.89 -3.92
C MET A 569 17.80 16.55 -5.26
N THR A 570 16.81 16.05 -5.99
CA THR A 570 16.24 16.71 -7.17
C THR A 570 14.73 16.84 -7.01
N VAL A 571 14.20 18.02 -7.27
CA VAL A 571 12.77 18.18 -7.58
C VAL A 571 12.63 18.14 -9.09
N THR A 572 11.78 17.25 -9.59
CA THR A 572 11.40 17.22 -11.00
C THR A 572 9.89 17.37 -11.13
N ALA A 573 9.44 18.05 -12.18
CA ALA A 573 8.03 18.20 -12.52
C ALA A 573 7.88 18.61 -13.99
N LYS A 574 6.73 18.29 -14.58
CA LYS A 574 6.35 18.73 -15.92
C LYS A 574 5.14 19.65 -15.82
N PHE A 575 5.19 20.75 -16.55
CA PHE A 575 4.12 21.75 -16.58
C PHE A 575 3.68 22.05 -18.00
N GLN A 576 2.40 22.31 -18.19
CA GLN A 576 1.85 22.80 -19.44
C GLN A 576 0.88 23.94 -19.14
N THR A 577 1.01 25.06 -19.83
CA THR A 577 0.19 26.25 -19.53
C THR A 577 0.06 27.17 -20.74
N SER A 578 -1.10 27.79 -20.90
CA SER A 578 -1.38 28.73 -21.99
C SER A 578 -0.90 30.15 -21.70
N GLU A 579 -0.41 30.43 -20.49
CA GLU A 579 0.04 31.75 -20.05
C GLU A 579 1.44 31.64 -19.47
N ALA A 580 2.20 32.73 -19.46
CA ALA A 580 3.48 32.73 -18.76
C ALA A 580 3.24 32.55 -17.25
N VAL A 581 3.92 31.61 -16.61
CA VAL A 581 3.78 31.32 -15.17
C VAL A 581 5.16 31.29 -14.53
N LYS A 582 5.33 32.01 -13.43
CA LYS A 582 6.54 31.91 -12.62
C LYS A 582 6.33 30.88 -11.51
N VAL A 583 7.23 29.91 -11.44
CA VAL A 583 7.20 28.85 -10.42
C VAL A 583 8.38 28.99 -9.47
N ASN A 584 8.11 29.23 -8.20
CA ASN A 584 9.13 29.20 -7.15
C ASN A 584 9.04 27.91 -6.37
N PHE A 585 10.09 27.10 -6.40
CA PHE A 585 10.19 25.88 -5.62
C PHE A 585 10.78 26.17 -4.25
N TYR A 586 10.16 25.65 -3.21
CA TYR A 586 10.61 25.78 -1.84
C TYR A 586 10.69 24.43 -1.16
N TRP A 587 11.61 24.31 -0.21
CA TRP A 587 11.40 23.39 0.91
C TRP A 587 10.95 24.17 2.14
N GLN A 588 9.97 23.62 2.86
CA GLN A 588 9.50 24.14 4.15
C GLN A 588 9.83 23.10 5.22
N GLY A 589 10.47 23.54 6.32
CA GLY A 589 10.91 22.63 7.38
C GLY A 589 10.21 22.86 8.72
N ARG A 590 9.96 21.77 9.45
CA ARG A 590 9.51 21.77 10.84
C ARG A 590 10.70 21.56 11.78
N LYS A 591 10.96 22.53 12.68
CA LYS A 591 12.02 22.41 13.69
C LYS A 591 11.68 21.35 14.74
N ARG A 592 12.69 20.78 15.41
CA ARG A 592 12.49 19.72 16.43
C ARG A 592 11.54 20.09 17.57
N SER A 593 11.56 21.33 18.03
CA SER A 593 10.70 21.86 19.10
C SER A 593 9.33 22.38 18.63
N GLN A 594 9.10 22.45 17.31
CA GLN A 594 7.91 23.10 16.75
C GLN A 594 6.72 22.13 16.69
N LYS A 595 5.53 22.61 17.07
CA LYS A 595 4.27 21.87 16.87
C LYS A 595 3.96 21.74 15.38
N LEU A 596 3.21 20.70 15.01
CA LEU A 596 2.96 20.35 13.61
C LEU A 596 2.23 21.47 12.85
N PHE A 597 1.07 21.92 13.34
CA PHE A 597 0.27 22.96 12.67
C PHE A 597 0.93 24.33 12.69
N ASP A 598 1.69 24.66 13.73
CA ASP A 598 2.52 25.88 13.73
C ASP A 598 3.57 25.84 12.61
N ALA A 599 4.14 24.67 12.31
CA ALA A 599 5.10 24.51 11.22
C ALA A 599 4.46 24.64 9.84
N PHE A 600 3.22 24.16 9.65
CA PHE A 600 2.49 24.37 8.40
C PHE A 600 2.21 25.85 8.14
N ASN A 601 1.68 26.55 9.15
CA ASN A 601 1.21 27.92 9.00
C ASN A 601 2.33 28.96 8.99
N LYS A 602 3.39 28.74 9.79
CA LYS A 602 4.43 29.75 10.07
C LYS A 602 5.84 29.26 9.74
N GLY A 603 6.00 28.04 9.26
CA GLY A 603 7.31 27.49 8.91
C GLY A 603 7.96 28.30 7.78
N LYS A 604 9.22 28.69 7.97
CA LYS A 604 10.00 29.38 6.93
C LYS A 604 10.10 28.48 5.68
N LYS A 605 9.75 29.05 4.53
CA LYS A 605 10.02 28.48 3.21
C LYS A 605 11.42 28.92 2.77
N HIS A 606 12.22 27.99 2.26
CA HIS A 606 13.55 28.26 1.74
C HIS A 606 13.54 27.95 0.25
N LEU A 607 13.93 28.95 -0.55
CA LEU A 607 13.92 28.84 -2.00
C LEU A 607 14.93 27.77 -2.44
N ILE A 608 14.46 26.84 -3.28
CA ILE A 608 15.27 25.89 -4.02
C ILE A 608 15.72 26.54 -5.32
N GLY A 609 14.77 27.08 -6.07
CA GLY A 609 14.99 27.78 -7.33
C GLY A 609 13.70 28.35 -7.89
N SER A 610 13.83 29.19 -8.91
CA SER A 610 12.71 29.79 -9.64
C SER A 610 12.83 29.44 -11.12
N VAL A 611 11.71 29.13 -11.75
CA VAL A 611 11.62 28.86 -13.19
C VAL A 611 10.50 29.72 -13.77
N ASP A 612 10.77 30.36 -14.90
CA ASP A 612 9.75 31.07 -15.68
C ASP A 612 9.29 30.14 -16.81
N LEU A 613 8.04 29.70 -16.75
CA LEU A 613 7.40 28.89 -17.78
C LEU A 613 6.84 29.80 -18.86
N ALA A 614 7.09 29.46 -20.12
CA ALA A 614 6.49 30.14 -21.26
C ALA A 614 5.02 29.75 -21.42
N ALA A 615 4.25 30.60 -22.09
CA ALA A 615 2.95 30.21 -22.64
C ALA A 615 3.17 29.20 -23.78
N ASP A 616 3.09 27.90 -23.46
CA ASP A 616 3.37 26.81 -24.39
C ASP A 616 2.38 25.66 -24.17
N ALA A 617 1.80 25.20 -25.27
CA ALA A 617 0.92 24.03 -25.29
C ALA A 617 1.71 22.72 -25.12
N ASN A 618 3.03 22.73 -25.20
CA ASN A 618 3.87 21.56 -24.93
C ASN A 618 4.27 21.49 -23.46
N TRP A 619 4.58 20.28 -23.00
CA TRP A 619 5.11 20.05 -21.66
C TRP A 619 6.51 20.65 -21.51
N GLN A 620 6.68 21.46 -20.46
CA GLN A 620 7.92 22.08 -20.05
C GLN A 620 8.45 21.37 -18.81
N HIS A 621 9.70 20.90 -18.89
CA HIS A 621 10.32 20.10 -17.85
C HIS A 621 11.10 21.00 -16.89
N VAL A 622 10.95 20.74 -15.59
CA VAL A 622 11.67 21.43 -14.53
C VAL A 622 12.49 20.42 -13.75
N GLU A 623 13.78 20.68 -13.61
CA GLU A 623 14.71 19.90 -12.80
C GLU A 623 15.53 20.85 -11.91
N LEU A 624 15.36 20.76 -10.59
CA LEU A 624 16.06 21.62 -9.63
C LEU A 624 16.77 20.78 -8.57
N GLU A 625 18.10 20.93 -8.51
CA GLU A 625 18.95 20.29 -7.52
C GLU A 625 18.96 21.09 -6.21
N PHE A 626 18.91 20.39 -5.08
CA PHE A 626 19.16 20.97 -3.76
C PHE A 626 19.68 19.90 -2.79
N ASN A 627 19.96 20.30 -1.56
CA ASN A 627 20.27 19.35 -0.49
C ASN A 627 19.14 19.32 0.53
N SER A 628 18.83 18.13 1.04
CA SER A 628 17.86 17.97 2.12
C SER A 628 18.29 18.82 3.34
N PRO A 629 17.35 19.30 4.18
CA PRO A 629 17.68 20.27 5.21
C PRO A 629 18.78 19.82 6.18
N ARG A 630 19.67 20.76 6.57
CA ARG A 630 20.73 20.55 7.57
C ARG A 630 20.16 20.26 8.97
N ILE A 631 21.06 19.91 9.90
CA ILE A 631 20.76 19.64 11.32
C ILE A 631 19.84 20.73 11.91
N GLY A 632 18.80 20.30 12.63
CA GLY A 632 17.84 21.18 13.34
C GLY A 632 16.39 21.02 12.92
N TYR A 633 16.14 20.44 11.74
CA TYR A 633 14.81 20.08 11.28
C TYR A 633 14.44 18.64 11.66
N ARG A 634 13.20 18.43 12.09
CA ARG A 634 12.62 17.10 12.33
C ARG A 634 12.06 16.53 11.04
N SER A 635 11.48 17.37 10.20
CA SER A 635 10.78 16.97 8.99
C SER A 635 10.67 18.15 8.01
N TYR A 636 10.48 17.88 6.73
CA TYR A 636 10.36 18.89 5.67
C TYR A 636 9.36 18.45 4.58
N ARG A 637 8.94 19.40 3.76
CA ARG A 637 8.08 19.19 2.59
C ARG A 637 8.54 20.09 1.45
N VAL A 638 8.26 19.70 0.20
CA VAL A 638 8.56 20.48 -1.00
C VAL A 638 7.27 21.07 -1.57
N LEU A 639 7.34 22.34 -1.96
CA LEU A 639 6.22 23.15 -2.44
C LEU A 639 6.63 23.86 -3.73
N ALA A 640 5.70 24.01 -4.66
CA ALA A 640 5.76 24.92 -5.79
C ALA A 640 4.76 26.06 -5.54
N GLU A 641 5.24 27.29 -5.56
CA GLU A 641 4.42 28.51 -5.58
C GLU A 641 4.26 28.94 -7.03
N LEU A 642 3.03 29.00 -7.50
CA LEU A 642 2.64 29.28 -8.87
C LEU A 642 2.13 30.72 -8.92
N LEU A 643 2.83 31.57 -9.65
CA LEU A 643 2.55 32.99 -9.81
C LEU A 643 2.15 33.27 -11.26
N LEU A 644 0.98 33.88 -11.44
CA LEU A 644 0.54 34.39 -12.73
C LEU A 644 0.94 35.87 -12.85
N PRO A 645 2.06 36.21 -13.52
CA PRO A 645 2.57 37.58 -13.61
C PRO A 645 1.65 38.52 -14.42
N SER A 646 0.88 37.98 -15.36
CA SER A 646 -0.02 38.72 -16.24
C SER A 646 -1.32 37.95 -16.43
N GLY A 647 -2.44 38.66 -16.52
CA GLY A 647 -3.77 38.08 -16.65
C GLY A 647 -4.49 37.89 -15.32
N GLU A 648 -5.81 37.79 -15.36
CA GLU A 648 -6.63 37.64 -14.16
C GLU A 648 -6.71 36.19 -13.69
N LYS A 649 -6.81 35.26 -14.64
CA LYS A 649 -6.92 33.81 -14.41
C LYS A 649 -6.23 33.02 -15.52
N ALA A 650 -5.66 31.88 -15.17
CA ALA A 650 -5.09 30.92 -16.11
C ALA A 650 -5.26 29.50 -15.56
N ARG A 651 -4.97 28.49 -16.39
CA ARG A 651 -4.78 27.11 -15.91
C ARG A 651 -3.35 26.64 -16.16
N ILE A 652 -2.90 25.78 -15.27
CA ILE A 652 -1.63 25.06 -15.41
C ILE A 652 -1.88 23.59 -15.16
N ASN A 653 -1.41 22.76 -16.08
CA ASN A 653 -1.40 21.31 -15.92
C ASN A 653 -0.05 20.89 -15.35
N ILE A 654 -0.05 19.88 -14.47
CA ILE A 654 1.08 19.40 -13.70
C ILE A 654 1.12 17.88 -13.82
N ASP A 655 2.30 17.36 -14.15
CA ASP A 655 2.57 15.93 -14.18
C ASP A 655 3.99 15.61 -13.67
N ASP A 656 4.25 14.34 -13.33
CA ASP A 656 5.55 13.81 -12.90
C ASP A 656 6.24 14.62 -11.77
N PHE A 657 5.48 15.11 -10.79
CA PHE A 657 6.02 15.90 -9.67
C PHE A 657 6.71 14.98 -8.65
N ALA A 658 8.02 14.79 -8.78
CA ALA A 658 8.80 13.89 -7.92
C ALA A 658 9.84 14.63 -7.08
N LEU A 659 10.15 14.05 -5.92
CA LEU A 659 11.26 14.46 -5.06
C LEU A 659 12.20 13.27 -4.93
N ILE A 660 13.36 13.36 -5.58
CA ILE A 660 14.29 12.26 -5.72
C ILE A 660 15.41 12.43 -4.69
N GLU A 661 15.62 11.43 -3.84
CA GLU A 661 16.82 11.32 -2.99
C GLU A 661 17.85 10.41 -3.67
N TRP A 662 19.01 10.96 -4.01
CA TRP A 662 20.09 10.19 -4.63
C TRP A 662 20.79 9.31 -3.60
N GLN A 663 20.83 8.01 -3.84
CA GLN A 663 21.40 7.03 -2.92
C GLN A 663 22.90 6.81 -3.15
N ASN A 664 23.39 7.21 -4.32
CA ASN A 664 24.75 6.98 -4.78
C ASN A 664 25.35 8.24 -5.42
N ALA A 665 26.68 8.31 -5.43
CA ALA A 665 27.41 9.27 -6.24
C ALA A 665 27.34 8.90 -7.73
N TYR A 666 27.70 9.85 -8.60
CA TYR A 666 27.85 9.61 -10.01
C TYR A 666 28.96 8.58 -10.29
N SER A 667 28.64 7.55 -11.07
CA SER A 667 29.54 6.45 -11.44
C SER A 667 29.53 6.20 -12.96
N ARG A 668 30.63 5.62 -13.44
CA ARG A 668 30.76 5.06 -14.81
C ARG A 668 30.77 3.53 -14.80
N SER A 669 30.71 2.92 -13.61
CA SER A 669 30.77 1.48 -13.48
C SER A 669 29.59 0.88 -14.25
N PRO A 670 29.82 -0.05 -15.19
CA PRO A 670 28.73 -0.74 -15.86
C PRO A 670 27.87 -1.50 -14.85
N GLN A 671 28.45 -2.03 -13.77
CA GLN A 671 27.70 -2.67 -12.69
C GLN A 671 27.29 -1.65 -11.62
N PRO A 672 25.99 -1.51 -11.30
CA PRO A 672 25.55 -0.68 -10.18
C PRO A 672 26.14 -1.13 -8.86
N GLU A 673 26.61 -0.16 -8.07
CA GLU A 673 27.03 -0.40 -6.70
C GLU A 673 25.84 -0.20 -5.76
N PHE A 674 25.58 -1.14 -4.84
CA PHE A 674 24.48 -1.02 -3.89
C PHE A 674 25.01 -0.91 -2.45
N PHE A 675 24.96 0.29 -1.87
CA PHE A 675 25.50 0.57 -0.54
C PHE A 675 24.50 0.34 0.61
N ASN A 676 23.20 0.33 0.29
CA ASN A 676 22.13 0.13 1.26
C ASN A 676 20.87 -0.40 0.57
N ILE A 677 19.85 -0.75 1.35
CA ILE A 677 18.60 -1.28 0.82
C ILE A 677 17.87 -0.31 -0.11
N GLN A 678 17.93 1.00 0.16
CA GLN A 678 17.29 2.01 -0.70
C GLN A 678 17.95 2.07 -2.09
N SER A 679 19.27 1.91 -2.17
CA SER A 679 19.99 1.86 -3.46
C SER A 679 19.61 0.66 -4.32
N ARG A 680 19.14 -0.44 -3.70
CA ARG A 680 18.60 -1.64 -4.38
C ARG A 680 17.15 -1.47 -4.84
N GLN A 681 16.48 -0.39 -4.42
CA GLN A 681 15.10 -0.07 -4.77
C GLN A 681 15.02 1.22 -5.61
N PRO A 682 15.82 1.37 -6.68
CA PRO A 682 15.86 2.62 -7.43
C PRO A 682 14.51 2.84 -8.14
N ALA A 683 14.04 4.08 -8.06
CA ALA A 683 12.87 4.58 -8.78
C ALA A 683 13.27 5.49 -9.95
N TYR A 684 14.49 6.04 -9.91
CA TYR A 684 15.01 6.96 -10.91
C TYR A 684 16.48 6.69 -11.22
N LEU A 685 16.86 6.92 -12.47
CA LEU A 685 18.25 7.03 -12.91
C LEU A 685 18.53 8.48 -13.32
N GLY A 686 19.61 9.05 -12.80
CA GLY A 686 20.04 10.42 -13.09
C GLY A 686 21.39 10.45 -13.79
N LEU A 687 21.55 11.32 -14.78
CA LEU A 687 22.79 11.55 -15.52
C LEU A 687 23.46 12.85 -15.09
N ASP A 688 24.78 12.96 -15.29
CA ASP A 688 25.52 14.19 -14.99
C ASP A 688 25.42 15.24 -16.12
N ARG A 689 24.93 14.82 -17.28
CA ARG A 689 24.75 15.63 -18.48
C ARG A 689 23.57 15.13 -19.32
N LEU A 690 23.11 15.96 -20.25
CA LEU A 690 22.10 15.59 -21.24
C LEU A 690 22.68 14.58 -22.23
N VAL A 691 21.83 13.67 -22.71
CA VAL A 691 22.13 12.69 -23.76
C VAL A 691 20.95 12.62 -24.72
N ASP A 692 21.24 12.42 -26.01
CA ASP A 692 20.23 12.29 -27.07
C ASP A 692 19.96 10.82 -27.46
N VAL A 693 20.62 9.88 -26.79
CA VAL A 693 20.53 8.44 -27.05
C VAL A 693 20.16 7.70 -25.76
N PRO A 694 19.36 6.62 -25.84
CA PRO A 694 18.95 5.86 -24.66
C PRO A 694 20.13 5.27 -23.89
N VAL A 695 19.96 5.18 -22.56
CA VAL A 695 20.83 4.36 -21.70
C VAL A 695 20.32 2.93 -21.75
N MET A 696 21.19 1.95 -21.91
CA MET A 696 20.78 0.55 -21.99
C MET A 696 20.92 -0.11 -20.61
N LEU A 697 19.86 -0.74 -20.12
CA LEU A 697 19.81 -1.38 -18.80
C LEU A 697 19.77 -2.89 -18.93
N LYS A 698 20.50 -3.60 -18.06
CA LYS A 698 20.43 -5.05 -17.92
C LYS A 698 19.79 -5.42 -16.59
N PHE A 699 18.85 -6.36 -16.65
CA PHE A 699 18.21 -6.95 -15.51
C PHE A 699 18.48 -8.46 -15.45
N ASP A 700 18.68 -9.02 -14.27
CA ASP A 700 18.79 -10.47 -14.03
C ASP A 700 17.78 -10.95 -12.97
#